data_AF-A0A161WEU0-F1
#
_entry.id   AF-A0A161WEU0-F1
#
_cell.length_a   1.000
_cell.length_b   1.000
_cell.length_c   1.000
_cell.angle_alpha   90.00
_cell.angle_beta   90.00
_cell.angle_gamma   90.00
#
_symmetry.space_group_name_H-M   'P 1'
#
loop_
_entity.id
_entity.type
_entity.pdbx_description
1 polymer ?
#
loop_
_entity_poly.entity_id
_entity_poly.type
_entity_poly.pdbx_seq_one_letter_code
_entity_poly.pdbx_strand_id
1 'polypeptide(L)'
;MSKKGTRALASATLMSLVLTTALAAGPVKAAQGSVTRIGAADRYATAAQVATQNWKDGAKDVVLVSGEGYADAVSASALAKQLDAPILLTTAGSLNADAKAALTALKPTNVYVVGGNASVSASVRSDLKANYTLVELQGANRYETNVAVAKKLVDLGVKADNVLLVGGEGFSDALSVAPVAAAKGQILLLGNNNADSMKSVIDFVKANSSKVTVVGTSNVISDAIYNAVGAVDRVNGGASRFDTNINVLNKFAADLKADKLFIANASGNGYADALVASALAGKSAAPLVLVDAEGTSATTAALNYIKAKATKTTDLNVVGGTGVVSEATVKAINEIFNPTTPGTNTGDATVASVTATNLNQIKVVFNSDVDEDSAELVSNYKVDGTALSTSNAAATLADDNRTLTINLQDVKQQNKSYDVEVKDGVLTSDKTETVAKYGTTVTFSDVTAPTVSSVSVKGNSKLTVNFSEPIRMTGSYNATTGDFEADSSFTTKFKVNGQNISGFGLSKAVAKHEISTTTTTTGSITVWADGVDFYFSSKLPSGSNTLKVSDGTTTGNAVLSDAANFIIAENTQNFNVDSVTTNPVVKEVKADADGTMWVRFDRPMDKTTATKVGNYGLNTSGSNTGNMPANDGELKEDDCTVKFKGVSFATGANTLYISNSIKDAYGNKVADDTKVSFDNAKDEVKPTVTKVTMIDSSTIRITFSKDIDKNYATKISNYTLKDNTGSDLESSIAYIRPANSSYTDDLPATVALMSNDNVWDIKMKSGDSNKLTGSKYTLTIKNLVDTTSNINRMDDYTVTLTGNDDVAPKIAAVSSSDSRPAVISKVDTDHHKVVVFFTEEMDTDTLNNIDNYKYQNGSGDTNSLPSATKITASNDGKSVTLEFPSNYYVPYAGTNSAGVAYTGIDGDNQVAEILLSGVKDISGNVIDSFANSGTVLSVSSSSTAAYKSDTYRIEADGDDLLVKFQLDKSIDTDSLDRSQFKVAGENPDSVYVDGSNIVLRYSKDIPGTTTTGTAFTLGFADYINNPAYAAKKASSTNTNLTKIEAIKAQGSAADLEIVTGTKALQDIAGATIAPRTLATVAYDYLAAPKTNSDYWYAKTSYVDGTTTGSAVVLTFDNAIDPHSGVKTDDFTFTIGGESVKADLVQIKDNALVFVFTGTKATKFTASTSTATYNVGVALKNTSIDVEALVDDNENYAKYVPSTDDSTKTRQVKIY
;
A
#
# COMPACT_ATOMS: atom_id res chain seq x y z
N MET A 1 -70.24 18.34 -22.05
CA MET A 1 -69.85 17.02 -22.61
C MET A 1 -68.68 17.29 -23.56
N SER A 2 -67.51 16.69 -23.52
CA SER A 2 -66.96 15.48 -22.88
C SER A 2 -65.67 15.82 -22.08
N LYS A 3 -65.21 14.91 -21.20
CA LYS A 3 -64.44 15.21 -19.98
C LYS A 3 -63.01 15.78 -20.21
N LYS A 4 -62.78 16.95 -19.57
CA LYS A 4 -61.56 17.79 -19.38
C LYS A 4 -60.34 16.98 -18.91
N GLY A 5 -59.06 17.30 -19.16
CA GLY A 5 -58.42 18.52 -19.64
C GLY A 5 -57.48 19.14 -18.58
N THR A 6 -56.16 19.05 -18.82
CA THR A 6 -55.04 19.92 -18.37
C THR A 6 -54.44 19.89 -16.94
N ARG A 7 -53.09 19.78 -16.95
CA ARG A 7 -52.04 20.54 -16.21
C ARG A 7 -51.45 20.02 -14.89
N ALA A 8 -50.15 20.30 -14.79
CA ALA A 8 -49.12 19.83 -13.87
C ALA A 8 -48.93 20.72 -12.61
N LEU A 9 -48.03 20.23 -11.74
CA LEU A 9 -47.39 20.83 -10.54
C LEU A 9 -48.20 20.89 -9.23
N ALA A 10 -47.81 20.09 -8.23
CA ALA A 10 -47.19 20.56 -6.97
C ALA A 10 -47.10 19.43 -5.91
N SER A 11 -45.97 19.38 -5.20
CA SER A 11 -45.73 18.75 -3.89
C SER A 11 -45.75 17.21 -3.78
N ALA A 12 -44.61 16.60 -4.07
CA ALA A 12 -44.19 15.30 -3.53
C ALA A 12 -42.84 15.45 -2.81
N THR A 13 -42.86 16.19 -1.71
CA THR A 13 -41.82 16.22 -0.67
C THR A 13 -42.56 16.24 0.67
N LEU A 14 -42.16 15.36 1.59
CA LEU A 14 -42.79 15.03 2.88
C LEU A 14 -43.92 13.99 2.86
N MET A 15 -43.54 12.71 2.85
CA MET A 15 -44.04 11.67 3.79
C MET A 15 -43.36 10.30 3.52
N SER A 16 -42.04 10.31 3.28
CA SER A 16 -41.18 9.11 3.30
C SER A 16 -40.84 8.66 4.74
N LEU A 17 -41.72 8.94 5.70
CA LEU A 17 -41.64 8.43 7.07
C LEU A 17 -42.71 7.35 7.20
N VAL A 18 -42.28 6.14 7.63
CA VAL A 18 -43.10 4.94 7.90
C VAL A 18 -43.34 4.03 6.69
N LEU A 19 -42.30 3.31 6.25
CA LEU A 19 -42.50 1.99 5.63
C LEU A 19 -41.29 1.05 5.79
N THR A 20 -41.01 0.58 7.01
CA THR A 20 -40.10 -0.56 7.25
C THR A 20 -40.45 -1.33 8.54
N THR A 21 -41.52 -2.12 8.53
CA THR A 21 -41.68 -3.22 9.50
C THR A 21 -42.46 -4.40 8.91
N ALA A 22 -41.88 -5.08 7.91
CA ALA A 22 -42.24 -6.46 7.58
C ALA A 22 -41.17 -7.09 6.66
N LEU A 23 -39.99 -7.40 7.21
CA LEU A 23 -39.11 -8.38 6.59
C LEU A 23 -39.32 -9.72 7.29
N ALA A 24 -39.74 -10.70 6.48
CA ALA A 24 -40.00 -12.07 6.88
C ALA A 24 -38.77 -12.69 7.54
N ALA A 25 -38.96 -13.21 8.75
CA ALA A 25 -38.01 -14.08 9.44
C ALA A 25 -37.95 -15.43 8.72
N GLY A 26 -37.10 -15.55 7.70
CA GLY A 26 -36.47 -16.82 7.35
C GLY A 26 -35.25 -17.04 8.25
N PRO A 27 -34.78 -18.29 8.47
CA PRO A 27 -33.54 -18.52 9.17
C PRO A 27 -32.39 -17.97 8.31
N VAL A 28 -31.93 -16.76 8.64
CA VAL A 28 -30.66 -16.25 8.14
C VAL A 28 -29.61 -17.21 8.67
N LYS A 29 -28.96 -17.98 7.79
CA LYS A 29 -27.70 -18.62 8.14
C LYS A 29 -26.76 -17.48 8.53
N ALA A 30 -26.44 -17.36 9.82
CA ALA A 30 -25.45 -16.43 10.33
C ALA A 30 -24.16 -16.59 9.51
N ALA A 31 -23.51 -15.46 9.19
CA ALA A 31 -22.13 -15.47 8.74
C ALA A 31 -21.31 -16.33 9.71
N GLN A 32 -20.48 -17.23 9.18
CA GLN A 32 -19.65 -18.09 10.03
C GLN A 32 -18.72 -17.21 10.88
N GLY A 33 -18.88 -17.26 12.21
CA GLY A 33 -17.81 -16.90 13.15
C GLY A 33 -17.84 -15.53 13.84
N SER A 34 -18.93 -14.77 13.83
CA SER A 34 -19.00 -13.50 14.57
C SER A 34 -19.37 -13.71 16.04
N VAL A 35 -18.66 -13.05 16.97
CA VAL A 35 -19.05 -12.95 18.38
C VAL A 35 -20.43 -12.28 18.49
N THR A 36 -21.35 -12.94 19.18
CA THR A 36 -22.69 -12.41 19.46
C THR A 36 -22.70 -11.73 20.82
N ARG A 37 -23.10 -10.45 20.88
CA ARG A 37 -23.29 -9.72 22.15
C ARG A 37 -24.76 -9.64 22.53
N ILE A 38 -25.06 -9.91 23.80
CA ILE A 38 -26.37 -9.69 24.43
C ILE A 38 -26.15 -8.83 25.67
N GLY A 39 -26.49 -7.55 25.61
CA GLY A 39 -26.37 -6.61 26.71
C GLY A 39 -27.26 -5.39 26.52
N ALA A 40 -27.72 -4.82 27.63
CA ALA A 40 -28.58 -3.63 27.66
C ALA A 40 -28.00 -2.55 28.60
N ALA A 41 -28.77 -1.49 28.83
CA ALA A 41 -28.34 -0.34 29.64
C ALA A 41 -28.03 -0.70 31.11
N ASP A 42 -28.67 -1.73 31.65
CA ASP A 42 -28.41 -2.22 33.01
C ASP A 42 -28.61 -3.74 33.15
N ARG A 43 -28.38 -4.25 34.36
CA ARG A 43 -28.47 -5.67 34.71
C ARG A 43 -29.88 -6.26 34.58
N TYR A 44 -30.91 -5.47 34.85
CA TYR A 44 -32.30 -5.91 34.82
C TYR A 44 -32.77 -6.06 33.38
N ALA A 45 -32.46 -5.05 32.56
CA ALA A 45 -32.70 -5.07 31.13
C ALA A 45 -31.89 -6.19 30.44
N THR A 46 -30.62 -6.39 30.83
CA THR A 46 -29.80 -7.49 30.29
C THR A 46 -30.40 -8.85 30.63
N ALA A 47 -30.84 -9.09 31.88
CA ALA A 47 -31.51 -10.32 32.28
C ALA A 47 -32.82 -10.55 31.50
N ALA A 48 -33.65 -9.52 31.33
CA ALA A 48 -34.89 -9.59 30.57
C ALA A 48 -34.64 -9.89 29.08
N GLN A 49 -33.64 -9.26 28.48
CA GLN A 49 -33.26 -9.48 27.09
C GLN A 49 -32.70 -10.89 26.88
N VAL A 50 -31.81 -11.35 27.75
CA VAL A 50 -31.31 -12.73 27.72
C VAL A 50 -32.46 -13.73 27.81
N ALA A 51 -33.39 -13.53 28.75
CA ALA A 51 -34.52 -14.42 28.93
C ALA A 51 -35.44 -14.48 27.69
N THR A 52 -35.83 -13.32 27.16
CA THR A 52 -36.76 -13.25 26.01
C THR A 52 -36.13 -13.70 24.69
N GLN A 53 -34.81 -13.51 24.51
CA GLN A 53 -34.12 -14.00 23.30
C GLN A 53 -33.87 -15.51 23.30
N ASN A 54 -33.74 -16.14 24.47
CA ASN A 54 -33.39 -17.57 24.58
C ASN A 54 -34.59 -18.48 24.91
N TRP A 55 -35.73 -17.90 25.32
CA TRP A 55 -37.03 -18.58 25.52
C TRP A 55 -38.11 -17.95 24.64
N LYS A 56 -37.88 -17.94 23.33
CA LYS A 56 -38.73 -17.26 22.32
C LYS A 56 -40.17 -17.75 22.30
N ASP A 57 -40.39 -19.03 22.63
CA ASP A 57 -41.71 -19.68 22.65
C ASP A 57 -42.40 -19.57 24.03
N GLY A 58 -41.80 -18.83 24.96
CA GLY A 58 -42.21 -18.76 26.37
C GLY A 58 -41.44 -19.74 27.26
N ALA A 59 -41.65 -19.62 28.57
CA ALA A 59 -41.02 -20.47 29.59
C ALA A 59 -42.06 -20.88 30.62
N LYS A 60 -42.22 -22.18 30.89
CA LYS A 60 -43.18 -22.69 31.90
C LYS A 60 -42.84 -22.22 33.31
N ASP A 61 -41.55 -22.20 33.61
CA ASP A 61 -40.98 -21.87 34.91
C ASP A 61 -40.04 -20.67 34.72
N VAL A 62 -40.04 -19.73 35.67
CA VAL A 62 -39.08 -18.60 35.73
C VAL A 62 -38.48 -18.54 37.12
N VAL A 63 -37.18 -18.30 37.21
CA VAL A 63 -36.50 -18.06 38.49
C VAL A 63 -36.31 -16.55 38.68
N LEU A 64 -36.84 -16.01 39.78
CA LEU A 64 -36.73 -14.59 40.13
C LEU A 64 -35.84 -14.43 41.36
N VAL A 65 -34.81 -13.60 41.21
CA VAL A 65 -33.81 -13.32 42.25
C VAL A 65 -33.60 -11.82 42.37
N SER A 66 -33.01 -11.39 43.49
CA SER A 66 -32.59 -10.00 43.63
C SER A 66 -31.41 -9.68 42.71
N GLY A 67 -31.46 -8.54 42.02
CA GLY A 67 -30.33 -7.98 41.27
C GLY A 67 -29.33 -7.20 42.14
N GLU A 68 -29.62 -7.06 43.43
CA GLU A 68 -28.86 -6.26 44.40
C GLU A 68 -27.93 -7.13 45.28
N GLY A 69 -28.15 -8.45 45.31
CA GLY A 69 -27.31 -9.42 46.02
C GLY A 69 -27.08 -10.71 45.22
N TYR A 70 -25.85 -11.23 45.23
CA TYR A 70 -25.47 -12.35 44.37
C TYR A 70 -25.76 -13.75 44.97
N ALA A 71 -25.70 -13.91 46.29
CA ALA A 71 -25.57 -15.24 46.90
C ALA A 71 -26.81 -16.13 46.69
N ASP A 72 -27.99 -15.53 46.81
CA ASP A 72 -29.26 -16.19 46.52
C ASP A 72 -29.36 -16.53 45.02
N ALA A 73 -28.81 -15.67 44.18
CA ALA A 73 -28.89 -15.81 42.74
C ALA A 73 -27.96 -16.89 42.17
N VAL A 74 -26.73 -17.04 42.67
CA VAL A 74 -25.82 -18.08 42.17
C VAL A 74 -26.33 -19.49 42.49
N SER A 75 -27.05 -19.65 43.59
CA SER A 75 -27.70 -20.91 43.96
C SER A 75 -28.79 -21.32 42.95
N ALA A 76 -29.30 -20.37 42.16
CA ALA A 76 -30.39 -20.60 41.23
C ALA A 76 -29.95 -21.21 39.88
N SER A 77 -28.68 -21.19 39.49
CA SER A 77 -28.27 -21.65 38.15
C SER A 77 -28.58 -23.14 37.89
N ALA A 78 -28.30 -24.01 38.86
CA ALA A 78 -28.63 -25.44 38.75
C ALA A 78 -30.15 -25.67 38.75
N LEU A 79 -30.90 -24.88 39.52
CA LEU A 79 -32.36 -24.91 39.53
C LEU A 79 -32.96 -24.45 38.20
N ALA A 80 -32.47 -23.32 37.67
CA ALA A 80 -32.84 -22.78 36.38
C ALA A 80 -32.60 -23.80 35.26
N LYS A 81 -31.46 -24.50 35.29
CA LYS A 81 -31.18 -25.61 34.37
C LYS A 81 -32.19 -26.75 34.50
N GLN A 82 -32.44 -27.23 35.72
CA GLN A 82 -33.34 -28.36 35.96
C GLN A 82 -34.79 -28.06 35.54
N LEU A 83 -35.19 -26.79 35.62
CA LEU A 83 -36.52 -26.32 35.22
C LEU A 83 -36.61 -25.87 33.76
N ASP A 84 -35.49 -25.83 33.02
CA ASP A 84 -35.36 -25.11 31.75
C ASP A 84 -35.96 -23.69 31.80
N ALA A 85 -35.59 -22.94 32.85
CA ALA A 85 -36.14 -21.63 33.19
C ALA A 85 -35.10 -20.51 33.02
N PRO A 86 -35.48 -19.31 32.56
CA PRO A 86 -34.61 -18.15 32.64
C PRO A 86 -34.51 -17.61 34.06
N ILE A 87 -33.42 -16.89 34.34
CA ILE A 87 -33.25 -16.09 35.55
C ILE A 87 -33.60 -14.64 35.23
N LEU A 88 -34.53 -14.07 35.97
CA LEU A 88 -34.85 -12.64 35.96
C LEU A 88 -34.38 -11.97 37.25
N LEU A 89 -33.98 -10.71 37.14
CA LEU A 89 -33.52 -9.91 38.27
C LEU A 89 -34.58 -8.88 38.67
N THR A 90 -34.70 -8.62 39.96
CA THR A 90 -35.57 -7.56 40.50
C THR A 90 -34.91 -6.81 41.65
N THR A 91 -35.39 -5.63 42.01
CA THR A 91 -34.95 -4.92 43.23
C THR A 91 -35.61 -5.57 44.46
N ALA A 92 -35.09 -5.31 45.66
CA ALA A 92 -35.66 -5.87 46.89
C ALA A 92 -37.09 -5.39 47.18
N GLY A 93 -37.36 -4.11 46.92
CA GLY A 93 -38.61 -3.43 47.28
C GLY A 93 -39.72 -3.48 46.23
N SER A 94 -39.38 -3.69 44.95
CA SER A 94 -40.36 -3.63 43.85
C SER A 94 -40.07 -4.64 42.75
N LEU A 95 -41.10 -5.06 42.02
CA LEU A 95 -40.92 -5.85 40.81
C LEU A 95 -40.39 -4.92 39.71
N ASN A 96 -39.13 -5.11 39.31
CA ASN A 96 -38.50 -4.30 38.27
C ASN A 96 -39.31 -4.34 36.95
N ALA A 97 -39.37 -3.20 36.24
CA ALA A 97 -40.19 -3.06 35.04
C ALA A 97 -39.78 -4.02 33.92
N ASP A 98 -38.48 -4.25 33.71
CA ASP A 98 -37.95 -5.18 32.71
C ASP A 98 -38.28 -6.62 33.08
N ALA A 99 -38.17 -6.98 34.36
CA ALA A 99 -38.60 -8.30 34.84
C ALA A 99 -40.11 -8.52 34.63
N LYS A 100 -40.94 -7.50 34.90
CA LYS A 100 -42.39 -7.55 34.66
C LYS A 100 -42.70 -7.70 33.17
N ALA A 101 -42.01 -6.97 32.30
CA ALA A 101 -42.15 -7.08 30.86
C ALA A 101 -41.73 -8.48 30.37
N ALA A 102 -40.60 -9.00 30.85
CA ALA A 102 -40.15 -10.35 30.52
C ALA A 102 -41.12 -11.43 31.01
N LEU A 103 -41.65 -11.35 32.24
CA LEU A 103 -42.69 -12.27 32.72
C LEU A 103 -43.93 -12.26 31.81
N THR A 104 -44.33 -11.08 31.34
CA THR A 104 -45.46 -10.93 30.41
C THR A 104 -45.19 -11.59 29.06
N ALA A 105 -43.95 -11.44 28.54
CA ALA A 105 -43.54 -12.04 27.28
C ALA A 105 -43.39 -13.57 27.38
N LEU A 106 -42.81 -14.06 28.49
CA LEU A 106 -42.49 -15.48 28.72
C LEU A 106 -43.72 -16.31 29.14
N LYS A 107 -44.73 -15.67 29.72
CA LYS A 107 -45.99 -16.29 30.19
C LYS A 107 -45.79 -17.53 31.09
N PRO A 108 -45.01 -17.42 32.19
CA PRO A 108 -44.77 -18.56 33.06
C PRO A 108 -46.01 -18.99 33.84
N THR A 109 -46.05 -20.28 34.17
CA THR A 109 -47.02 -20.83 35.12
C THR A 109 -46.49 -20.71 36.55
N ASN A 110 -45.19 -21.00 36.74
CA ASN A 110 -44.55 -20.98 38.04
C ASN A 110 -43.43 -19.93 38.10
N VAL A 111 -43.35 -19.21 39.22
CA VAL A 111 -42.25 -18.29 39.51
C VAL A 111 -41.55 -18.77 40.79
N TYR A 112 -40.30 -19.17 40.66
CA TYR A 112 -39.43 -19.60 41.74
C TYR A 112 -38.72 -18.38 42.30
N VAL A 113 -39.11 -17.93 43.49
CA VAL A 113 -38.49 -16.79 44.14
C VAL A 113 -37.41 -17.32 45.09
N VAL A 114 -36.14 -17.00 44.78
CA VAL A 114 -34.98 -17.44 45.56
C VAL A 114 -34.42 -16.26 46.35
N GLY A 115 -34.31 -16.43 47.67
CA GLY A 115 -33.93 -15.40 48.62
C GLY A 115 -35.05 -15.11 49.63
N GLY A 116 -34.71 -14.55 50.78
CA GLY A 116 -35.69 -14.20 51.82
C GLY A 116 -36.45 -12.92 51.54
N ASN A 117 -37.32 -12.51 52.47
CA ASN A 117 -38.10 -11.25 52.35
C ASN A 117 -37.22 -9.98 52.28
N ALA A 118 -35.98 -10.02 52.75
CA ALA A 118 -35.04 -8.91 52.62
C ALA A 118 -34.50 -8.77 51.17
N SER A 119 -34.40 -9.87 50.43
CA SER A 119 -33.90 -9.90 49.05
C SER A 119 -35.03 -9.69 48.03
N VAL A 120 -36.22 -10.22 48.31
CA VAL A 120 -37.45 -10.01 47.52
C VAL A 120 -38.62 -9.89 48.49
N SER A 121 -39.11 -8.66 48.66
CA SER A 121 -40.10 -8.31 49.68
C SER A 121 -41.41 -9.09 49.60
N ALA A 122 -42.10 -9.17 50.73
CA ALA A 122 -43.44 -9.76 50.81
C ALA A 122 -44.44 -9.07 49.86
N SER A 123 -44.25 -7.78 49.56
CA SER A 123 -45.06 -7.04 48.60
C SER A 123 -44.89 -7.61 47.19
N VAL A 124 -43.65 -7.74 46.72
CA VAL A 124 -43.34 -8.32 45.40
C VAL A 124 -43.90 -9.74 45.26
N ARG A 125 -43.78 -10.55 46.31
CA ARG A 125 -44.34 -11.92 46.33
C ARG A 125 -45.87 -11.93 46.24
N SER A 126 -46.53 -11.02 46.93
CA SER A 126 -47.99 -10.89 46.91
C SER A 126 -48.47 -10.48 45.51
N ASP A 127 -47.79 -9.53 44.87
CA ASP A 127 -48.08 -9.09 43.50
C ASP A 127 -47.93 -10.24 42.48
N LEU A 128 -46.92 -11.10 42.66
CA LEU A 128 -46.71 -12.25 41.80
C LEU A 128 -47.75 -13.36 42.03
N LYS A 129 -48.16 -13.63 43.28
CA LYS A 129 -49.19 -14.64 43.61
C LYS A 129 -50.56 -14.36 42.98
N ALA A 130 -50.83 -13.10 42.64
CA ALA A 130 -52.06 -12.73 41.94
C ALA A 130 -52.14 -13.34 40.52
N ASN A 131 -51.00 -13.63 39.88
CA ASN A 131 -50.94 -14.03 38.48
C ASN A 131 -50.18 -15.35 38.24
N TYR A 132 -49.40 -15.84 39.21
CA TYR A 132 -48.50 -16.99 39.04
C TYR A 132 -48.50 -17.92 40.27
N THR A 133 -48.13 -19.19 40.07
CA THR A 133 -47.86 -20.12 41.18
C THR A 133 -46.46 -19.85 41.73
N LEU A 134 -46.36 -19.40 42.98
CA LEU A 134 -45.07 -19.07 43.59
C LEU A 134 -44.45 -20.25 44.34
N VAL A 135 -43.19 -20.54 44.05
CA VAL A 135 -42.34 -21.46 44.84
C VAL A 135 -41.28 -20.62 45.55
N GLU A 136 -41.36 -20.56 46.88
CA GLU A 136 -40.50 -19.70 47.69
C GLU A 136 -39.35 -20.51 48.30
N LEU A 137 -38.13 -20.21 47.87
CA LEU A 137 -36.91 -20.87 48.36
C LEU A 137 -36.10 -19.86 49.18
N GLN A 138 -36.19 -19.97 50.50
CA GLN A 138 -35.64 -19.01 51.44
C GLN A 138 -35.09 -19.65 52.72
N GLY A 139 -34.15 -18.96 53.35
CA GLY A 139 -33.62 -19.29 54.68
C GLY A 139 -33.23 -18.02 55.45
N ALA A 140 -32.78 -18.16 56.70
CA ALA A 140 -32.37 -17.01 57.52
C ALA A 140 -31.07 -16.36 57.02
N ASN A 141 -30.28 -17.09 56.24
CA ASN A 141 -29.03 -16.64 55.63
C ASN A 141 -28.82 -17.33 54.27
N ARG A 142 -27.77 -16.90 53.54
CA ARG A 142 -27.45 -17.42 52.19
C ARG A 142 -27.20 -18.93 52.13
N TYR A 143 -26.69 -19.53 53.20
CA TYR A 143 -26.39 -20.97 53.26
C TYR A 143 -27.68 -21.78 53.43
N GLU A 144 -28.60 -21.32 54.28
CA GLU A 144 -29.93 -21.93 54.42
C GLU A 144 -30.78 -21.75 53.16
N THR A 145 -30.75 -20.58 52.51
CA THR A 145 -31.41 -20.38 51.21
C THR A 145 -30.85 -21.34 50.17
N ASN A 146 -29.52 -21.48 50.10
CA ASN A 146 -28.87 -22.42 49.20
C ASN A 146 -29.26 -23.88 49.49
N VAL A 147 -29.38 -24.29 50.75
CA VAL A 147 -29.88 -25.63 51.14
C VAL A 147 -31.36 -25.81 50.78
N ALA A 148 -32.19 -24.76 50.85
CA ALA A 148 -33.58 -24.82 50.38
C ALA A 148 -33.65 -25.09 48.87
N VAL A 149 -32.77 -24.45 48.08
CA VAL A 149 -32.62 -24.76 46.65
C VAL A 149 -32.12 -26.18 46.42
N ALA A 150 -31.13 -26.64 47.19
CA ALA A 150 -30.60 -28.00 47.12
C ALA A 150 -31.67 -29.06 47.40
N LYS A 151 -32.51 -28.87 48.42
CA LYS A 151 -33.65 -29.75 48.71
C LYS A 151 -34.64 -29.76 47.55
N LYS A 152 -34.95 -28.59 46.98
CA LYS A 152 -35.84 -28.51 45.82
C LYS A 152 -35.28 -29.24 44.60
N LEU A 153 -33.96 -29.17 44.37
CA LEU A 153 -33.30 -29.94 43.32
C LEU A 153 -33.45 -31.45 43.55
N VAL A 154 -33.29 -31.92 44.79
CA VAL A 154 -33.53 -33.34 45.14
C VAL A 154 -34.98 -33.73 44.89
N ASP A 155 -35.95 -32.89 45.27
CA ASP A 155 -37.37 -33.13 44.98
C ASP A 155 -37.66 -33.19 43.48
N LEU A 156 -36.90 -32.45 42.67
CA LEU A 156 -36.95 -32.45 41.21
C LEU A 156 -36.13 -33.58 40.57
N GLY A 157 -35.60 -34.51 41.37
CA GLY A 157 -34.92 -35.73 40.92
C GLY A 157 -33.41 -35.61 40.75
N VAL A 158 -32.79 -34.50 41.16
CA VAL A 158 -31.32 -34.36 41.13
C VAL A 158 -30.70 -35.17 42.26
N LYS A 159 -29.69 -35.98 41.95
CA LYS A 159 -29.00 -36.79 42.95
C LYS A 159 -28.09 -35.92 43.81
N ALA A 160 -28.14 -36.12 45.12
CA ALA A 160 -27.26 -35.46 46.09
C ALA A 160 -26.02 -36.30 46.43
N ASP A 161 -25.66 -37.30 45.62
CA ASP A 161 -24.52 -38.19 45.87
C ASP A 161 -23.16 -37.51 45.61
N ASN A 162 -23.13 -36.51 44.72
CA ASN A 162 -21.96 -35.67 44.44
C ASN A 162 -22.37 -34.20 44.45
N VAL A 163 -21.67 -33.40 45.25
CA VAL A 163 -21.96 -31.97 45.41
C VAL A 163 -20.69 -31.14 45.31
N LEU A 164 -20.83 -29.94 44.73
CA LEU A 164 -19.75 -28.95 44.66
C LEU A 164 -19.96 -27.93 45.78
N LEU A 165 -18.92 -27.62 46.56
CA LEU A 165 -18.98 -26.61 47.61
C LEU A 165 -18.02 -25.46 47.28
N VAL A 166 -18.55 -24.24 47.30
CA VAL A 166 -17.78 -23.01 47.03
C VAL A 166 -17.87 -22.02 48.19
N GLY A 167 -16.94 -21.07 48.24
CA GLY A 167 -17.08 -19.92 49.13
C GLY A 167 -18.38 -19.15 48.88
N GLY A 168 -19.13 -18.87 49.94
CA GLY A 168 -20.37 -18.10 49.91
C GLY A 168 -20.19 -16.64 50.28
N GLU A 169 -18.97 -16.18 50.57
CA GLU A 169 -18.66 -14.79 50.96
C GLU A 169 -18.20 -13.91 49.78
N GLY A 170 -17.73 -14.53 48.68
CA GLY A 170 -17.50 -13.88 47.38
C GLY A 170 -18.32 -14.52 46.26
N PHE A 171 -18.66 -13.75 45.22
CA PHE A 171 -19.51 -14.22 44.12
C PHE A 171 -18.77 -15.01 43.05
N SER A 172 -17.47 -14.78 42.90
CA SER A 172 -16.68 -15.25 41.76
C SER A 172 -16.51 -16.76 41.68
N ASP A 173 -16.21 -17.39 42.81
CA ASP A 173 -15.98 -18.83 42.87
C ASP A 173 -17.29 -19.56 42.56
N ALA A 174 -18.40 -19.02 43.07
CA ALA A 174 -19.71 -19.53 42.82
C ALA A 174 -20.13 -19.36 41.34
N LEU A 175 -19.87 -18.21 40.70
CA LEU A 175 -20.12 -18.01 39.26
C LEU A 175 -19.30 -18.94 38.37
N SER A 176 -18.07 -19.27 38.78
CA SER A 176 -17.20 -20.19 38.04
C SER A 176 -17.71 -21.63 38.09
N VAL A 177 -18.31 -22.04 39.21
CA VAL A 177 -18.71 -23.43 39.46
C VAL A 177 -20.18 -23.70 39.10
N ALA A 178 -21.04 -22.68 39.15
CA ALA A 178 -22.46 -22.83 38.88
C ALA A 178 -22.79 -23.45 37.50
N PRO A 179 -22.14 -23.06 36.38
CA PRO A 179 -22.34 -23.72 35.08
C PRO A 179 -21.89 -25.18 35.08
N VAL A 180 -20.82 -25.50 35.80
CA VAL A 180 -20.31 -26.87 35.95
C VAL A 180 -21.29 -27.73 36.73
N ALA A 181 -21.80 -27.23 37.87
CA ALA A 181 -22.81 -27.92 38.66
C ALA A 181 -24.07 -28.20 37.82
N ALA A 182 -24.54 -27.20 37.08
CA ALA A 182 -25.67 -27.34 36.17
C ALA A 182 -25.40 -28.35 35.04
N ALA A 183 -24.22 -28.32 34.40
CA ALA A 183 -23.82 -29.21 33.33
C ALA A 183 -23.73 -30.68 33.79
N LYS A 184 -23.19 -30.91 34.99
CA LYS A 184 -23.07 -32.24 35.61
C LYS A 184 -24.38 -32.74 36.23
N GLY A 185 -25.41 -31.91 36.30
CA GLY A 185 -26.62 -32.21 37.06
C GLY A 185 -26.32 -32.47 38.55
N GLN A 186 -25.42 -31.67 39.13
CA GLN A 186 -25.00 -31.74 40.52
C GLN A 186 -25.51 -30.55 41.31
N ILE A 187 -25.55 -30.70 42.64
CA ILE A 187 -25.95 -29.64 43.55
C ILE A 187 -24.74 -28.76 43.87
N LEU A 188 -24.90 -27.45 43.71
CA LEU A 188 -23.95 -26.43 44.17
C LEU A 188 -24.34 -25.96 45.57
N LEU A 189 -23.44 -26.14 46.52
CA LEU A 189 -23.56 -25.66 47.89
C LEU A 189 -22.66 -24.45 48.12
N LEU A 190 -23.13 -23.51 48.94
CA LEU A 190 -22.33 -22.37 49.41
C LEU A 190 -21.77 -22.66 50.81
N GLY A 191 -20.59 -22.14 51.12
CA GLY A 191 -20.06 -22.24 52.48
C GLY A 191 -19.08 -21.16 52.94
N ASN A 192 -18.81 -21.14 54.24
CA ASN A 192 -17.81 -20.27 54.85
C ASN A 192 -17.09 -20.98 56.01
N ASN A 193 -16.23 -20.23 56.70
CA ASN A 193 -15.40 -20.74 57.80
C ASN A 193 -16.07 -20.74 59.18
N ASN A 194 -17.39 -20.52 59.24
CA ASN A 194 -18.15 -20.54 60.49
C ASN A 194 -19.06 -21.78 60.54
N ALA A 195 -18.77 -22.69 61.47
CA ALA A 195 -19.47 -23.95 61.62
C ALA A 195 -20.97 -23.79 61.95
N ASP A 196 -21.36 -22.73 62.66
CA ASP A 196 -22.76 -22.48 63.03
C ASP A 196 -23.58 -22.06 61.81
N SER A 197 -23.09 -21.13 60.99
CA SER A 197 -23.75 -20.76 59.74
C SER A 197 -23.74 -21.87 58.69
N MET A 198 -22.76 -22.78 58.79
CA MET A 198 -22.63 -23.96 57.92
C MET A 198 -23.47 -25.17 58.34
N LYS A 199 -24.14 -25.11 59.50
CA LYS A 199 -24.82 -26.27 60.07
C LYS A 199 -25.81 -26.91 59.10
N SER A 200 -26.62 -26.11 58.40
CA SER A 200 -27.61 -26.59 57.43
C SER A 200 -26.96 -27.30 56.23
N VAL A 201 -25.80 -26.82 55.77
CA VAL A 201 -25.03 -27.40 54.67
C VAL A 201 -24.39 -28.72 55.10
N ILE A 202 -23.76 -28.74 56.28
CA ILE A 202 -23.16 -29.95 56.87
C ILE A 202 -24.23 -31.04 57.09
N ASP A 203 -25.39 -30.66 57.63
CA ASP A 203 -26.51 -31.58 57.85
C ASP A 203 -27.04 -32.13 56.52
N PHE A 204 -27.18 -31.29 55.50
CA PHE A 204 -27.61 -31.72 54.16
C PHE A 204 -26.64 -32.74 53.55
N VAL A 205 -25.33 -32.47 53.61
CA VAL A 205 -24.28 -33.37 53.09
C VAL A 205 -24.30 -34.71 53.81
N LYS A 206 -24.39 -34.70 55.14
CA LYS A 206 -24.43 -35.93 55.96
C LYS A 206 -25.69 -36.75 55.70
N ALA A 207 -26.85 -36.09 55.65
CA ALA A 207 -28.14 -36.76 55.41
C ALA A 207 -28.18 -37.49 54.07
N ASN A 208 -27.47 -36.97 53.06
CA ASN A 208 -27.43 -37.54 51.71
C ASN A 208 -26.17 -38.38 51.43
N SER A 209 -25.25 -38.51 52.40
CA SER A 209 -23.95 -39.16 52.20
C SER A 209 -23.19 -38.62 50.98
N SER A 210 -23.25 -37.30 50.77
CA SER A 210 -22.70 -36.65 49.58
C SER A 210 -21.17 -36.70 49.55
N LYS A 211 -20.59 -36.96 48.38
CA LYS A 211 -19.18 -36.72 48.09
C LYS A 211 -18.99 -35.26 47.74
N VAL A 212 -18.27 -34.52 48.58
CA VAL A 212 -18.06 -33.08 48.41
C VAL A 212 -16.74 -32.80 47.71
N THR A 213 -16.80 -32.04 46.62
CA THR A 213 -15.63 -31.39 46.02
C THR A 213 -15.65 -29.91 46.38
N VAL A 214 -14.61 -29.44 47.08
CA VAL A 214 -14.48 -28.02 47.46
C VAL A 214 -13.77 -27.24 46.36
N VAL A 215 -14.25 -26.06 46.02
CA VAL A 215 -13.55 -25.12 45.13
C VAL A 215 -13.23 -23.85 45.89
N GLY A 216 -11.95 -23.47 45.88
CA GLY A 216 -11.42 -22.33 46.62
C GLY A 216 -10.19 -22.70 47.44
N THR A 217 -9.39 -21.69 47.77
CA THR A 217 -8.20 -21.85 48.63
C THR A 217 -8.60 -22.28 50.05
N SER A 218 -7.61 -22.72 50.85
CA SER A 218 -7.82 -22.99 52.29
C SER A 218 -8.23 -21.74 53.08
N ASN A 219 -8.00 -20.53 52.55
CA ASN A 219 -8.47 -19.29 53.16
C ASN A 219 -9.98 -19.07 52.95
N VAL A 220 -10.51 -19.49 51.80
CA VAL A 220 -11.94 -19.34 51.47
C VAL A 220 -12.77 -20.42 52.18
N ILE A 221 -12.33 -21.67 52.09
CA ILE A 221 -12.89 -22.80 52.84
C ILE A 221 -11.74 -23.49 53.57
N SER A 222 -11.68 -23.33 54.88
CA SER A 222 -10.67 -23.87 55.78
C SER A 222 -10.69 -25.39 55.83
N ASP A 223 -9.57 -25.98 56.24
CA ASP A 223 -9.47 -27.44 56.39
C ASP A 223 -10.44 -27.98 57.46
N ALA A 224 -10.80 -27.16 58.46
CA ALA A 224 -11.81 -27.50 59.43
C ALA A 224 -13.18 -27.75 58.77
N ILE A 225 -13.62 -26.84 57.89
CA ILE A 225 -14.89 -26.99 57.18
C ILE A 225 -14.81 -28.06 56.10
N TYR A 226 -13.69 -28.14 55.38
CA TYR A 226 -13.39 -29.21 54.42
C TYR A 226 -13.59 -30.60 55.06
N ASN A 227 -13.04 -30.80 56.25
CA ASN A 227 -13.18 -32.04 57.00
C ASN A 227 -14.61 -32.22 57.57
N ALA A 228 -15.26 -31.15 58.04
CA ALA A 228 -16.61 -31.20 58.60
C ALA A 228 -17.68 -31.64 57.59
N VAL A 229 -17.52 -31.27 56.32
CA VAL A 229 -18.38 -31.72 55.20
C VAL A 229 -17.90 -33.03 54.57
N GLY A 230 -16.82 -33.65 55.07
CA GLY A 230 -16.29 -34.89 54.51
C GLY A 230 -15.82 -34.75 53.05
N ALA A 231 -15.21 -33.62 52.69
CA ALA A 231 -14.76 -33.38 51.33
C ALA A 231 -13.63 -34.34 50.91
N VAL A 232 -13.72 -34.78 49.66
CA VAL A 232 -12.81 -35.80 49.08
C VAL A 232 -11.86 -35.21 48.04
N ASP A 233 -12.13 -34.01 47.55
CA ASP A 233 -11.29 -33.30 46.57
C ASP A 233 -11.36 -31.78 46.79
N ARG A 234 -10.29 -31.08 46.41
CA ARG A 234 -10.22 -29.61 46.40
C ARG A 234 -9.66 -29.10 45.07
N VAL A 235 -10.41 -28.22 44.41
CA VAL A 235 -9.91 -27.39 43.32
C VAL A 235 -9.39 -26.08 43.91
N ASN A 236 -8.07 -25.88 43.86
CA ASN A 236 -7.47 -24.66 44.36
C ASN A 236 -7.85 -23.47 43.46
N GLY A 237 -8.50 -22.45 44.04
CA GLY A 237 -8.97 -21.26 43.32
C GLY A 237 -7.84 -20.34 42.83
N GLY A 238 -6.61 -20.46 43.34
CA GLY A 238 -5.53 -19.56 42.95
C GLY A 238 -5.58 -18.19 43.64
N ALA A 239 -4.94 -17.19 43.03
CA ALA A 239 -4.72 -15.88 43.66
C ALA A 239 -5.88 -14.90 43.46
N SER A 240 -6.66 -15.08 42.40
CA SER A 240 -7.77 -14.21 42.02
C SER A 240 -9.02 -14.99 41.61
N ARG A 241 -10.14 -14.27 41.54
CA ARG A 241 -11.40 -14.80 41.00
C ARG A 241 -11.30 -15.35 39.58
N PHE A 242 -10.42 -14.76 38.78
CA PHE A 242 -10.21 -15.16 37.39
C PHE A 242 -9.36 -16.42 37.33
N ASP A 243 -8.38 -16.57 38.24
CA ASP A 243 -7.66 -17.84 38.42
C ASP A 243 -8.61 -18.96 38.84
N THR A 244 -9.58 -18.67 39.73
CA THR A 244 -10.59 -19.67 40.11
C THR A 244 -11.36 -20.12 38.88
N ASN A 245 -11.80 -19.17 38.05
CA ASN A 245 -12.53 -19.47 36.82
C ASN A 245 -11.74 -20.39 35.90
N ILE A 246 -10.48 -20.04 35.59
CA ILE A 246 -9.63 -20.84 34.71
C ILE A 246 -9.34 -22.23 35.31
N ASN A 247 -9.05 -22.32 36.61
CA ASN A 247 -8.77 -23.61 37.27
C ASN A 247 -9.99 -24.53 37.29
N VAL A 248 -11.19 -23.97 37.53
CA VAL A 248 -12.46 -24.71 37.47
C VAL A 248 -12.73 -25.19 36.05
N LEU A 249 -12.63 -24.30 35.06
CA LEU A 249 -12.84 -24.64 33.66
C LEU A 249 -11.88 -25.74 33.18
N ASN A 250 -10.61 -25.69 33.61
CA ASN A 250 -9.62 -26.71 33.28
C ASN A 250 -9.90 -28.05 33.99
N LYS A 251 -10.25 -28.04 35.29
CA LYS A 251 -10.56 -29.25 36.06
C LYS A 251 -11.76 -30.01 35.48
N PHE A 252 -12.79 -29.27 35.05
CA PHE A 252 -14.06 -29.82 34.59
C PHE A 252 -14.24 -29.73 33.07
N ALA A 253 -13.15 -29.58 32.31
CA ALA A 253 -13.21 -29.41 30.86
C ALA A 253 -13.94 -30.55 30.13
N ALA A 254 -13.90 -31.77 30.66
CA ALA A 254 -14.59 -32.93 30.09
C ALA A 254 -16.12 -32.91 30.31
N ASP A 255 -16.60 -32.12 31.28
CA ASP A 255 -18.02 -31.97 31.60
C ASP A 255 -18.68 -30.80 30.85
N LEU A 256 -17.88 -29.98 30.15
CA LEU A 256 -18.31 -28.78 29.44
C LEU A 256 -18.14 -28.96 27.93
N LYS A 257 -19.11 -28.47 27.17
CA LYS A 257 -19.12 -28.48 25.70
C LYS A 257 -18.63 -27.13 25.17
N ALA A 258 -17.59 -27.17 24.35
CA ALA A 258 -17.01 -25.97 23.74
C ALA A 258 -17.66 -25.59 22.39
N ASP A 259 -18.84 -26.15 22.08
CA ASP A 259 -19.65 -25.72 20.94
C ASP A 259 -20.26 -24.33 21.16
N LYS A 260 -20.42 -23.91 22.42
CA LYS A 260 -20.70 -22.53 22.84
C LYS A 260 -19.74 -22.10 23.92
N LEU A 261 -19.33 -20.83 23.93
CA LEU A 261 -18.65 -20.20 25.06
C LEU A 261 -19.42 -18.94 25.45
N PHE A 262 -19.68 -18.77 26.74
CA PHE A 262 -20.24 -17.54 27.29
C PHE A 262 -19.13 -16.72 27.94
N ILE A 263 -19.12 -15.43 27.67
CA ILE A 263 -18.13 -14.48 28.19
C ILE A 263 -18.87 -13.38 28.92
N ALA A 264 -18.48 -13.09 30.17
CA ALA A 264 -19.09 -12.01 30.95
C ALA A 264 -18.09 -11.38 31.91
N ASN A 265 -18.29 -10.11 32.23
CA ASN A 265 -17.44 -9.39 33.18
C ASN A 265 -17.69 -9.86 34.63
N ALA A 266 -16.64 -9.96 35.44
CA ALA A 266 -16.72 -10.23 36.88
C ALA A 266 -15.88 -9.27 37.76
N SER A 267 -15.50 -8.11 37.21
CA SER A 267 -14.78 -7.04 37.88
C SER A 267 -15.68 -6.32 38.89
N GLY A 268 -15.12 -5.89 40.03
CA GLY A 268 -15.84 -5.06 41.00
C GLY A 268 -17.25 -5.59 41.36
N ASN A 269 -18.29 -4.81 41.04
CA ASN A 269 -19.71 -5.13 41.23
C ASN A 269 -20.41 -5.71 39.98
N GLY A 270 -19.67 -6.09 38.94
CA GLY A 270 -20.17 -6.56 37.63
C GLY A 270 -20.75 -7.98 37.59
N TYR A 271 -21.08 -8.58 38.74
CA TYR A 271 -21.47 -9.99 38.83
C TYR A 271 -22.82 -10.34 38.16
N ALA A 272 -23.69 -9.35 37.94
CA ALA A 272 -25.08 -9.60 37.55
C ALA A 272 -25.20 -10.16 36.12
N ASP A 273 -24.38 -9.69 35.19
CA ASP A 273 -24.37 -10.19 33.81
C ASP A 273 -23.74 -11.59 33.74
N ALA A 274 -22.66 -11.82 34.50
CA ALA A 274 -22.05 -13.15 34.62
C ALA A 274 -22.98 -14.17 35.30
N LEU A 275 -23.82 -13.74 36.24
CA LEU A 275 -24.87 -14.56 36.84
C LEU A 275 -25.91 -14.97 35.80
N VAL A 276 -26.42 -14.01 35.01
CA VAL A 276 -27.38 -14.29 33.93
C VAL A 276 -26.74 -15.23 32.89
N ALA A 277 -25.47 -14.98 32.53
CA ALA A 277 -24.70 -15.83 31.64
C ALA A 277 -24.50 -17.26 32.20
N SER A 278 -24.38 -17.41 33.53
CA SER A 278 -24.25 -18.70 34.20
C SER A 278 -25.44 -19.63 33.93
N ALA A 279 -26.66 -19.09 33.87
CA ALA A 279 -27.84 -19.86 33.52
C ALA A 279 -27.83 -20.34 32.06
N LEU A 280 -27.40 -19.48 31.12
CA LEU A 280 -27.25 -19.85 29.71
C LEU A 280 -26.15 -20.91 29.50
N ALA A 281 -25.01 -20.70 30.15
CA ALA A 281 -23.89 -21.62 30.14
C ALA A 281 -24.31 -22.99 30.73
N GLY A 282 -25.01 -23.00 31.86
CA GLY A 282 -25.59 -24.22 32.42
C GLY A 282 -26.60 -24.90 31.49
N LYS A 283 -27.50 -24.13 30.84
CA LYS A 283 -28.49 -24.63 29.86
C LYS A 283 -27.84 -25.36 28.70
N SER A 284 -26.73 -24.85 28.19
CA SER A 284 -25.99 -25.43 27.07
C SER A 284 -24.88 -26.41 27.50
N ALA A 285 -24.66 -26.58 28.81
CA ALA A 285 -23.49 -27.26 29.35
C ALA A 285 -22.16 -26.67 28.83
N ALA A 286 -22.12 -25.35 28.64
CA ALA A 286 -21.00 -24.61 28.06
C ALA A 286 -20.11 -23.94 29.12
N PRO A 287 -18.83 -23.64 28.79
CA PRO A 287 -17.99 -22.77 29.60
C PRO A 287 -18.56 -21.36 29.78
N LEU A 288 -18.49 -20.84 31.00
CA LEU A 288 -18.59 -19.42 31.30
C LEU A 288 -17.19 -18.89 31.64
N VAL A 289 -16.63 -18.11 30.72
CA VAL A 289 -15.32 -17.46 30.87
C VAL A 289 -15.53 -16.08 31.46
N LEU A 290 -14.88 -15.81 32.59
CA LEU A 290 -14.96 -14.52 33.27
C LEU A 290 -13.82 -13.61 32.81
N VAL A 291 -14.16 -12.41 32.35
CA VAL A 291 -13.20 -11.36 31.99
C VAL A 291 -13.18 -10.24 33.02
N ASP A 292 -12.04 -9.56 33.12
CA ASP A 292 -11.87 -8.37 33.95
C ASP A 292 -11.96 -7.09 33.08
N ALA A 293 -11.36 -5.98 33.50
CA ALA A 293 -11.14 -4.82 32.65
C ALA A 293 -10.20 -5.16 31.47
N GLU A 294 -10.31 -4.38 30.40
CA GLU A 294 -9.45 -4.46 29.23
C GLU A 294 -7.97 -4.30 29.61
N GLY A 295 -7.08 -5.04 28.93
CA GLY A 295 -5.62 -4.97 29.14
C GLY A 295 -5.09 -5.65 30.42
N THR A 296 -5.97 -6.11 31.31
CA THR A 296 -5.54 -6.80 32.54
C THR A 296 -5.02 -8.21 32.27
N SER A 297 -4.13 -8.71 33.13
CA SER A 297 -3.62 -10.09 33.07
C SER A 297 -4.73 -11.14 33.16
N ALA A 298 -5.80 -10.85 33.90
CA ALA A 298 -6.99 -11.69 34.01
C ALA A 298 -7.74 -11.81 32.68
N THR A 299 -7.98 -10.70 32.00
CA THR A 299 -8.60 -10.71 30.65
C THR A 299 -7.68 -11.43 29.65
N THR A 300 -6.37 -11.24 29.72
CA THR A 300 -5.41 -11.99 28.89
C THR A 300 -5.47 -13.50 29.13
N ALA A 301 -5.58 -13.95 30.39
CA ALA A 301 -5.72 -15.36 30.71
C ALA A 301 -7.04 -15.95 30.17
N ALA A 302 -8.14 -15.19 30.26
CA ALA A 302 -9.43 -15.54 29.67
C ALA A 302 -9.35 -15.65 28.13
N LEU A 303 -8.71 -14.70 27.46
CA LEU A 303 -8.47 -14.73 26.01
C LEU A 303 -7.64 -15.95 25.61
N ASN A 304 -6.59 -16.28 26.36
CA ASN A 304 -5.80 -17.50 26.12
C ASN A 304 -6.63 -18.78 26.27
N TYR A 305 -7.52 -18.84 27.26
CA TYR A 305 -8.43 -19.97 27.41
C TYR A 305 -9.42 -20.06 26.24
N ILE A 306 -10.02 -18.94 25.82
CA ILE A 306 -10.91 -18.88 24.65
C ILE A 306 -10.15 -19.37 23.41
N LYS A 307 -8.93 -18.89 23.17
CA LYS A 307 -8.07 -19.32 22.06
C LYS A 307 -7.76 -20.81 22.08
N ALA A 308 -7.56 -21.39 23.26
CA ALA A 308 -7.29 -22.81 23.40
C ALA A 308 -8.52 -23.70 23.19
N LYS A 309 -9.75 -23.17 23.32
CA LYS A 309 -10.99 -23.98 23.34
C LYS A 309 -11.94 -23.69 22.18
N ALA A 310 -11.96 -22.47 21.66
CA ALA A 310 -12.81 -22.08 20.56
C ALA A 310 -12.30 -22.66 19.24
N THR A 311 -13.22 -23.08 18.37
CA THR A 311 -12.97 -23.55 17.01
C THR A 311 -13.85 -22.76 16.04
N LYS A 312 -13.64 -22.82 14.73
CA LYS A 312 -14.45 -22.09 13.72
C LYS A 312 -15.97 -22.36 13.76
N THR A 313 -16.42 -23.36 14.52
CA THR A 313 -17.84 -23.69 14.70
C THR A 313 -18.37 -23.33 16.09
N THR A 314 -17.53 -22.80 16.98
CA THR A 314 -17.91 -22.41 18.33
C THR A 314 -18.72 -21.12 18.30
N ASP A 315 -19.88 -21.14 18.94
CA ASP A 315 -20.76 -19.99 19.11
C ASP A 315 -20.32 -19.15 20.33
N LEU A 316 -19.66 -18.01 20.06
CA LEU A 316 -19.12 -17.10 21.08
C LEU A 316 -20.16 -16.07 21.50
N ASN A 317 -20.54 -16.08 22.77
CA ASN A 317 -21.62 -15.27 23.32
C ASN A 317 -21.13 -14.36 24.44
N VAL A 318 -21.04 -13.06 24.19
CA VAL A 318 -20.71 -12.04 25.18
C VAL A 318 -21.99 -11.55 25.85
N VAL A 319 -22.08 -11.66 27.17
CA VAL A 319 -23.21 -11.19 27.97
C VAL A 319 -22.78 -9.97 28.78
N GLY A 320 -23.43 -8.84 28.49
CA GLY A 320 -23.17 -7.53 29.10
C GLY A 320 -23.00 -6.41 28.09
N GLY A 321 -23.34 -5.19 28.52
CA GLY A 321 -23.21 -3.97 27.72
C GLY A 321 -21.74 -3.58 27.45
N THR A 322 -21.52 -2.60 26.57
CA THR A 322 -20.19 -2.09 26.21
C THR A 322 -19.44 -1.47 27.40
N GLY A 323 -20.17 -0.94 28.39
CA GLY A 323 -19.59 -0.38 29.61
C GLY A 323 -19.00 -1.40 30.61
N VAL A 324 -19.25 -2.71 30.41
CA VAL A 324 -18.72 -3.78 31.29
C VAL A 324 -17.85 -4.79 30.55
N VAL A 325 -18.10 -5.01 29.25
CA VAL A 325 -17.17 -5.70 28.35
C VAL A 325 -16.92 -4.77 27.17
N SER A 326 -15.73 -4.20 27.07
CA SER A 326 -15.41 -3.18 26.06
C SER A 326 -15.49 -3.72 24.63
N GLU A 327 -15.61 -2.83 23.65
CA GLU A 327 -15.56 -3.21 22.25
C GLU A 327 -14.20 -3.80 21.86
N ALA A 328 -13.10 -3.26 22.39
CA ALA A 328 -11.76 -3.79 22.17
C ALA A 328 -11.60 -5.22 22.73
N THR A 329 -12.18 -5.53 23.90
CA THR A 329 -12.20 -6.91 24.41
C THR A 329 -12.96 -7.85 23.46
N VAL A 330 -14.10 -7.41 22.91
CA VAL A 330 -14.86 -8.20 21.92
C VAL A 330 -14.12 -8.31 20.59
N LYS A 331 -13.40 -7.28 20.17
CA LYS A 331 -12.51 -7.31 19.01
C LYS A 331 -11.42 -8.35 19.20
N ALA A 332 -10.73 -8.37 20.33
CA ALA A 332 -9.71 -9.38 20.66
C ALA A 332 -10.29 -10.81 20.66
N ILE A 333 -11.52 -11.00 21.13
CA ILE A 333 -12.22 -12.30 21.07
C ILE A 333 -12.55 -12.68 19.61
N ASN A 334 -12.99 -11.73 18.78
CA ASN A 334 -13.21 -11.97 17.35
C ASN A 334 -11.91 -12.32 16.63
N GLU A 335 -10.79 -11.64 16.94
CA GLU A 335 -9.46 -11.88 16.38
C GLU A 335 -8.89 -13.26 16.77
N ILE A 336 -9.31 -13.84 17.90
CA ILE A 336 -8.94 -15.23 18.25
C ILE A 336 -9.56 -16.24 17.28
N PHE A 337 -10.78 -15.96 16.80
CA PHE A 337 -11.62 -16.91 16.05
C PHE A 337 -11.49 -16.74 14.54
N ASN A 338 -11.45 -15.48 14.12
CA ASN A 338 -11.00 -15.03 12.83
C ASN A 338 -9.64 -14.39 13.07
N PRO A 339 -8.58 -15.18 13.37
CA PRO A 339 -7.25 -14.64 13.29
C PRO A 339 -7.13 -14.11 11.87
N THR A 340 -6.98 -12.79 11.75
CA THR A 340 -6.00 -12.28 10.81
C THR A 340 -4.71 -12.98 11.25
N THR A 341 -4.48 -14.15 10.66
CA THR A 341 -3.21 -14.83 10.79
C THR A 341 -2.15 -13.74 10.58
N PRO A 342 -1.04 -13.68 11.34
CA PRO A 342 0.22 -13.19 10.81
C PRO A 342 0.62 -14.17 9.69
N GLY A 343 -0.19 -14.19 8.65
CA GLY A 343 0.02 -14.87 7.42
C GLY A 343 0.60 -13.81 6.53
N THR A 344 1.71 -14.15 5.91
CA THR A 344 1.94 -13.87 4.50
C THR A 344 0.58 -13.76 3.78
N ASN A 345 0.05 -12.54 3.66
CA ASN A 345 -1.18 -12.29 2.95
C ASN A 345 -0.83 -12.36 1.47
N THR A 346 -1.17 -13.49 0.87
CA THR A 346 -1.28 -13.67 -0.58
C THR A 346 -2.64 -13.18 -1.10
N GLY A 347 -3.36 -12.35 -0.33
CA GLY A 347 -4.45 -11.53 -0.87
C GLY A 347 -3.81 -10.30 -1.50
N ASP A 348 -4.23 -9.95 -2.72
CA ASP A 348 -3.68 -8.82 -3.45
C ASP A 348 -3.59 -7.58 -2.54
N ALA A 349 -2.40 -6.97 -2.46
CA ALA A 349 -2.16 -5.76 -1.69
C ALA A 349 -3.09 -4.66 -2.22
N THR A 350 -4.22 -4.43 -1.55
CA THR A 350 -5.32 -3.60 -2.03
C THR A 350 -5.96 -2.83 -0.88
N VAL A 351 -6.68 -1.77 -1.22
CA VAL A 351 -7.48 -0.98 -0.28
C VAL A 351 -8.83 -1.67 -0.07
N ALA A 352 -9.18 -1.93 1.20
CA ALA A 352 -10.45 -2.52 1.61
C ALA A 352 -11.58 -1.47 1.64
N SER A 353 -11.30 -0.29 2.17
CA SER A 353 -12.26 0.82 2.22
C SER A 353 -11.59 2.16 2.45
N VAL A 354 -12.19 3.23 1.94
CA VAL A 354 -11.87 4.62 2.30
C VAL A 354 -13.16 5.30 2.74
N THR A 355 -13.17 5.88 3.93
CA THR A 355 -14.35 6.53 4.53
C THR A 355 -13.95 7.84 5.20
N ALA A 356 -14.85 8.82 5.26
CA ALA A 356 -14.68 9.97 6.15
C ALA A 356 -15.21 9.61 7.54
N THR A 357 -14.43 9.87 8.59
CA THR A 357 -14.88 9.68 9.98
C THR A 357 -15.71 10.88 10.45
N ASN A 358 -15.36 12.08 9.98
CA ASN A 358 -16.03 13.35 10.27
C ASN A 358 -15.69 14.37 9.16
N LEU A 359 -15.75 15.69 9.44
CA LEU A 359 -15.47 16.73 8.43
C LEU A 359 -13.99 16.99 8.13
N ASN A 360 -13.03 16.40 8.85
CA ASN A 360 -11.60 16.65 8.64
C ASN A 360 -10.71 15.41 8.81
N GLN A 361 -11.30 14.20 8.81
CA GLN A 361 -10.55 12.96 8.94
C GLN A 361 -11.02 11.90 7.93
N ILE A 362 -10.05 11.29 7.25
CA ILE A 362 -10.25 10.13 6.37
C ILE A 362 -9.69 8.89 7.07
N LYS A 363 -10.37 7.75 6.92
CA LYS A 363 -9.90 6.44 7.33
C LYS A 363 -9.72 5.56 6.09
N VAL A 364 -8.51 5.05 5.90
CA VAL A 364 -8.14 4.08 4.86
C VAL A 364 -7.90 2.74 5.56
N VAL A 365 -8.48 1.66 5.05
CA VAL A 365 -8.27 0.30 5.54
C VAL A 365 -7.67 -0.53 4.43
N PHE A 366 -6.55 -1.20 4.68
CA PHE A 366 -5.87 -2.09 3.76
C PHE A 366 -6.22 -3.57 4.01
N ASN A 367 -6.20 -4.39 2.96
CA ASN A 367 -6.44 -5.83 3.05
C ASN A 367 -5.21 -6.61 3.58
N SER A 368 -4.03 -6.00 3.60
CA SER A 368 -2.75 -6.57 4.03
C SER A 368 -2.00 -5.62 4.95
N ASP A 369 -1.09 -6.15 5.77
CA ASP A 369 -0.16 -5.30 6.54
C ASP A 369 0.62 -4.41 5.57
N VAL A 370 0.68 -3.12 5.88
CA VAL A 370 1.42 -2.12 5.11
C VAL A 370 2.63 -1.62 5.89
N ASP A 371 3.62 -1.14 5.15
CA ASP A 371 4.80 -0.50 5.72
C ASP A 371 4.41 0.87 6.29
N GLU A 372 4.66 1.08 7.59
CA GLU A 372 4.35 2.30 8.38
C GLU A 372 4.79 3.56 7.63
N ASP A 373 6.06 3.61 7.23
CA ASP A 373 6.66 4.77 6.59
C ASP A 373 5.97 5.10 5.25
N SER A 374 5.73 4.10 4.40
CA SER A 374 5.04 4.31 3.12
C SER A 374 3.55 4.64 3.29
N ALA A 375 2.88 4.08 4.29
CA ALA A 375 1.47 4.31 4.54
C ALA A 375 1.22 5.71 5.13
N GLU A 376 2.10 6.18 6.00
CA GLU A 376 2.03 7.51 6.61
C GLU A 376 2.56 8.63 5.71
N LEU A 377 3.19 8.30 4.59
CA LEU A 377 3.61 9.27 3.59
C LEU A 377 2.40 9.90 2.90
N VAL A 378 1.98 11.07 3.39
CA VAL A 378 0.76 11.77 2.93
C VAL A 378 0.73 12.04 1.41
N SER A 379 1.89 12.15 0.74
CA SER A 379 1.95 12.32 -0.72
C SER A 379 1.44 11.11 -1.52
N ASN A 380 1.21 9.96 -0.87
CA ASN A 380 0.53 8.80 -1.43
C ASN A 380 -0.99 8.95 -1.54
N TYR A 381 -1.55 10.08 -1.10
CA TYR A 381 -2.98 10.33 -1.13
C TYR A 381 -3.31 11.62 -1.88
N LYS A 382 -4.43 11.61 -2.63
CA LYS A 382 -5.03 12.82 -3.23
C LYS A 382 -6.44 13.02 -2.71
N VAL A 383 -6.87 14.28 -2.59
CA VAL A 383 -8.26 14.68 -2.35
C VAL A 383 -8.66 15.70 -3.42
N ASP A 384 -9.74 15.45 -4.17
CA ASP A 384 -10.17 16.21 -5.36
C ASP A 384 -9.02 16.48 -6.34
N GLY A 385 -8.25 15.43 -6.66
CA GLY A 385 -7.09 15.52 -7.54
C GLY A 385 -5.86 16.25 -6.98
N THR A 386 -5.97 16.86 -5.79
CA THR A 386 -4.86 17.56 -5.13
C THR A 386 -4.09 16.59 -4.23
N ALA A 387 -2.79 16.43 -4.48
CA ALA A 387 -1.92 15.61 -3.62
C ALA A 387 -1.81 16.23 -2.21
N LEU A 388 -1.90 15.38 -1.18
CA LEU A 388 -1.68 15.81 0.19
C LEU A 388 -0.18 15.97 0.46
N SER A 389 0.14 16.80 1.45
CA SER A 389 1.50 17.08 1.90
C SER A 389 1.52 17.31 3.41
N THR A 390 2.70 17.30 4.02
CA THR A 390 2.86 17.52 5.46
C THR A 390 2.40 18.90 5.92
N SER A 391 2.17 19.84 4.99
CA SER A 391 1.61 21.15 5.33
C SER A 391 0.08 21.13 5.48
N ASN A 392 -0.63 20.18 4.86
CA ASN A 392 -2.10 20.16 4.82
C ASN A 392 -2.74 18.86 5.33
N ALA A 393 -1.95 17.83 5.62
CA ALA A 393 -2.42 16.59 6.20
C ALA A 393 -1.36 15.93 7.08
N ALA A 394 -1.82 15.11 8.02
CA ALA A 394 -1.01 14.20 8.81
C ALA A 394 -1.66 12.80 8.74
N ALA A 395 -0.87 11.77 8.47
CA ALA A 395 -1.35 10.40 8.43
C ALA A 395 -0.72 9.58 9.55
N THR A 396 -1.47 8.63 10.11
CA THR A 396 -0.99 7.74 11.16
C THR A 396 -1.56 6.34 10.96
N LEU A 397 -0.69 5.34 10.92
CA LEU A 397 -1.05 3.94 10.83
C LEU A 397 -1.31 3.40 12.24
N ALA A 398 -2.44 2.71 12.41
CA ALA A 398 -2.74 2.04 13.66
C ALA A 398 -1.84 0.80 13.85
N ASP A 399 -1.70 0.35 15.11
CA ASP A 399 -0.89 -0.84 15.47
C ASP A 399 -1.35 -2.16 14.81
N ASP A 400 -2.51 -2.15 14.12
CA ASP A 400 -2.98 -3.27 13.31
C ASP A 400 -2.31 -3.37 11.92
N ASN A 401 -1.41 -2.41 11.62
CA ASN A 401 -0.68 -2.23 10.36
C ASN A 401 -1.58 -2.18 9.11
N ARG A 402 -2.87 -1.90 9.25
CA ARG A 402 -3.86 -1.93 8.16
C ARG A 402 -4.77 -0.73 8.14
N THR A 403 -4.96 -0.08 9.28
CA THR A 403 -5.87 1.06 9.40
C THR A 403 -5.07 2.35 9.46
N LEU A 404 -5.14 3.15 8.42
CA LEU A 404 -4.54 4.47 8.37
C LEU A 404 -5.61 5.55 8.61
N THR A 405 -5.31 6.48 9.49
CA THR A 405 -6.09 7.68 9.72
C THR A 405 -5.35 8.88 9.11
N ILE A 406 -6.03 9.71 8.33
CA ILE A 406 -5.48 10.92 7.73
C ILE A 406 -6.27 12.13 8.24
N ASN A 407 -5.62 12.95 9.05
CA ASN A 407 -6.15 14.22 9.55
C ASN A 407 -5.86 15.33 8.53
N LEU A 408 -6.88 16.05 8.11
CA LEU A 408 -6.80 17.15 7.16
C LEU A 408 -6.78 18.49 7.89
N GLN A 409 -5.93 19.41 7.43
CA GLN A 409 -5.92 20.80 7.90
C GLN A 409 -7.26 21.48 7.61
N ASP A 410 -7.72 21.39 6.35
CA ASP A 410 -8.91 22.06 5.86
C ASP A 410 -10.18 21.24 6.13
N VAL A 411 -11.12 21.86 6.84
CA VAL A 411 -12.43 21.29 7.13
C VAL A 411 -13.27 21.20 5.86
N LYS A 412 -13.82 20.02 5.59
CA LYS A 412 -14.70 19.75 4.44
C LYS A 412 -16.14 20.16 4.74
N GLN A 413 -16.90 20.42 3.68
CA GLN A 413 -18.28 20.85 3.81
C GLN A 413 -19.19 19.69 4.22
N GLN A 414 -20.10 19.95 5.17
CA GLN A 414 -21.12 19.01 5.62
C GLN A 414 -21.94 18.45 4.44
N ASN A 415 -22.07 17.12 4.38
CA ASN A 415 -22.78 16.35 3.36
C ASN A 415 -22.26 16.54 1.92
N LYS A 416 -21.03 17.03 1.73
CA LYS A 416 -20.41 17.13 0.41
C LYS A 416 -19.50 15.93 0.15
N SER A 417 -19.49 15.50 -1.11
CA SER A 417 -18.63 14.41 -1.57
C SER A 417 -17.37 14.94 -2.25
N TYR A 418 -16.27 14.24 -2.03
CA TYR A 418 -14.93 14.55 -2.54
C TYR A 418 -14.31 13.26 -3.07
N ASP A 419 -13.53 13.35 -4.14
CA ASP A 419 -12.80 12.20 -4.66
C ASP A 419 -11.52 11.99 -3.85
N VAL A 420 -11.29 10.76 -3.40
CA VAL A 420 -10.12 10.36 -2.63
C VAL A 420 -9.39 9.25 -3.38
N GLU A 421 -8.09 9.44 -3.57
CA GLU A 421 -7.23 8.48 -4.26
C GLU A 421 -6.08 8.05 -3.34
N VAL A 422 -5.89 6.73 -3.23
CA VAL A 422 -4.67 6.09 -2.73
C VAL A 422 -3.82 5.74 -3.94
N LYS A 423 -2.61 6.29 -4.03
CA LYS A 423 -1.63 6.00 -5.08
C LYS A 423 -0.97 4.64 -4.83
N ASP A 424 -0.30 4.13 -5.84
CA ASP A 424 0.52 2.90 -5.81
C ASP A 424 1.86 3.03 -5.05
N GLY A 425 1.97 4.05 -4.19
CA GLY A 425 3.14 4.30 -3.36
C GLY A 425 3.11 3.68 -1.97
N VAL A 426 1.97 3.14 -1.51
CA VAL A 426 1.90 2.42 -0.24
C VAL A 426 2.45 1.00 -0.44
N LEU A 427 3.37 0.56 0.41
CA LEU A 427 4.02 -0.75 0.33
C LEU A 427 3.40 -1.73 1.32
N THR A 428 3.48 -3.02 1.02
CA THR A 428 3.25 -4.06 2.04
C THR A 428 4.30 -3.95 3.14
N SER A 429 4.01 -4.46 4.35
CA SER A 429 4.93 -4.35 5.49
C SER A 429 6.29 -5.01 5.26
N ASP A 430 6.37 -6.02 4.37
CA ASP A 430 7.60 -6.67 3.95
C ASP A 430 8.30 -5.94 2.78
N LYS A 431 7.70 -4.85 2.29
CA LYS A 431 8.14 -4.01 1.17
C LYS A 431 8.31 -4.78 -0.15
N THR A 432 7.70 -5.95 -0.29
CA THR A 432 7.81 -6.77 -1.51
C THR A 432 6.81 -6.33 -2.58
N GLU A 433 5.64 -5.84 -2.17
CA GLU A 433 4.56 -5.42 -3.06
C GLU A 433 4.13 -3.97 -2.80
N THR A 434 3.43 -3.41 -3.79
CA THR A 434 2.78 -2.10 -3.69
C THR A 434 1.28 -2.33 -3.59
N VAL A 435 0.61 -1.58 -2.74
CA VAL A 435 -0.84 -1.56 -2.67
C VAL A 435 -1.37 -0.97 -3.97
N ALA A 436 -2.27 -1.68 -4.63
CA ALA A 436 -2.86 -1.24 -5.89
C ALA A 436 -3.55 0.13 -5.72
N LYS A 437 -3.35 1.00 -6.72
CA LYS A 437 -4.03 2.30 -6.82
C LYS A 437 -5.53 2.13 -6.62
N TYR A 438 -6.13 2.97 -5.79
CA TYR A 438 -7.55 2.92 -5.45
C TYR A 438 -8.16 4.32 -5.37
N GLY A 439 -9.17 4.60 -6.19
CA GLY A 439 -9.94 5.84 -6.16
C GLY A 439 -11.39 5.60 -5.76
N THR A 440 -11.95 6.44 -4.91
CA THR A 440 -13.38 6.43 -4.56
C THR A 440 -13.87 7.81 -4.18
N THR A 441 -15.17 8.05 -4.35
CA THR A 441 -15.83 9.25 -3.84
C THR A 441 -16.26 9.03 -2.39
N VAL A 442 -15.99 10.00 -1.51
CA VAL A 442 -16.28 9.94 -0.06
C VAL A 442 -17.14 11.13 0.34
N THR A 443 -18.28 10.88 1.00
CA THR A 443 -19.13 11.94 1.57
C THR A 443 -18.71 12.26 3.00
N PHE A 444 -18.36 13.52 3.25
CA PHE A 444 -17.99 14.00 4.58
C PHE A 444 -19.24 14.42 5.34
N SER A 445 -19.47 13.82 6.50
CA SER A 445 -20.55 14.22 7.39
C SER A 445 -20.17 14.03 8.85
N ASP A 446 -20.68 14.94 9.68
CA ASP A 446 -20.48 14.89 11.13
C ASP A 446 -21.73 15.39 11.85
N VAL A 447 -22.30 14.53 12.69
CA VAL A 447 -23.53 14.79 13.45
C VAL A 447 -23.38 14.38 14.92
N THR A 448 -22.17 14.00 15.34
CA THR A 448 -21.90 13.44 16.66
C THR A 448 -20.92 14.32 17.39
N ALA A 449 -21.16 14.55 18.69
CA ALA A 449 -20.19 15.29 19.48
C ALA A 449 -18.99 14.41 19.84
N PRO A 450 -17.78 15.00 19.93
CA PRO A 450 -16.58 14.26 20.31
C PRO A 450 -16.68 13.82 21.76
N THR A 451 -16.05 12.68 22.06
CA THR A 451 -15.99 12.10 23.42
C THR A 451 -14.57 11.69 23.77
N VAL A 452 -14.29 11.49 25.06
CA VAL A 452 -13.06 10.82 25.51
C VAL A 452 -13.22 9.33 25.25
N SER A 453 -12.48 8.79 24.28
CA SER A 453 -12.57 7.39 23.87
C SER A 453 -11.84 6.46 24.83
N SER A 454 -10.68 6.88 25.33
CA SER A 454 -9.93 6.11 26.33
C SER A 454 -9.01 6.99 27.18
N VAL A 455 -8.75 6.52 28.40
CA VAL A 455 -7.77 7.07 29.32
C VAL A 455 -6.90 5.92 29.79
N SER A 456 -5.60 6.00 29.54
CA SER A 456 -4.64 4.98 29.96
C SER A 456 -3.43 5.64 30.60
N VAL A 457 -2.73 4.89 31.45
CA VAL A 457 -1.47 5.33 32.04
C VAL A 457 -0.35 4.41 31.60
N LYS A 458 0.82 4.99 31.38
CA LYS A 458 2.06 4.23 31.24
C LYS A 458 2.92 4.53 32.45
N GLY A 459 3.03 3.55 33.34
CA GLY A 459 3.70 3.74 34.61
C GLY A 459 2.93 4.68 35.55
N ASN A 460 3.66 5.55 36.25
CA ASN A 460 3.08 6.57 37.14
C ASN A 460 3.47 8.00 36.74
N SER A 461 4.06 8.19 35.56
CA SER A 461 4.56 9.50 35.09
C SER A 461 3.99 9.92 33.74
N LYS A 462 3.14 9.10 33.10
CA LYS A 462 2.49 9.40 31.83
C LYS A 462 1.02 8.99 31.82
N LEU A 463 0.14 9.92 31.43
CA LEU A 463 -1.29 9.70 31.21
C LEU A 463 -1.61 10.02 29.75
N THR A 464 -2.18 9.06 29.02
CA THR A 464 -2.62 9.21 27.65
C THR A 464 -4.15 9.31 27.61
N VAL A 465 -4.65 10.32 26.92
CA VAL A 465 -6.09 10.53 26.69
C VAL A 465 -6.32 10.55 25.18
N ASN A 466 -7.16 9.63 24.69
CA ASN A 466 -7.57 9.63 23.29
C ASN A 466 -9.03 10.10 23.17
N PHE A 467 -9.36 10.73 22.06
CA PHE A 467 -10.69 11.21 21.73
C PHE A 467 -11.34 10.29 20.68
N SER A 468 -12.65 10.39 20.50
CA SER A 468 -13.37 9.64 19.46
C SER A 468 -13.11 10.17 18.05
N GLU A 469 -12.57 11.37 17.95
CA GLU A 469 -12.26 12.09 16.71
C GLU A 469 -11.32 13.28 17.01
N PRO A 470 -10.69 13.89 15.98
CA PRO A 470 -9.82 15.04 16.16
C PRO A 470 -10.53 16.23 16.79
N ILE A 471 -9.89 16.82 17.80
CA ILE A 471 -10.37 18.02 18.48
C ILE A 471 -9.39 19.19 18.35
N ARG A 472 -9.88 20.40 18.55
CA ARG A 472 -9.05 21.60 18.67
C ARG A 472 -8.23 21.59 19.95
N MET A 473 -6.95 21.85 19.78
CA MET A 473 -5.98 22.03 20.85
C MET A 473 -5.14 23.28 20.58
N THR A 474 -4.87 24.06 21.61
CA THR A 474 -4.07 25.29 21.56
C THR A 474 -2.75 25.09 22.29
N GLY A 475 -1.67 25.67 21.75
CA GLY A 475 -0.32 25.40 22.22
C GLY A 475 0.76 26.00 21.35
N SER A 476 1.95 25.42 21.41
CA SER A 476 3.11 25.84 20.62
C SER A 476 4.06 24.67 20.35
N TYR A 477 4.74 24.70 19.20
CA TYR A 477 5.79 23.73 18.91
C TYR A 477 7.05 24.00 19.75
N ASN A 478 7.59 22.93 20.34
CA ASN A 478 8.87 22.96 21.02
C ASN A 478 10.00 22.99 19.99
N ALA A 479 10.80 24.05 19.98
CA ALA A 479 11.87 24.23 19.00
C ALA A 479 12.98 23.15 19.06
N THR A 480 13.08 22.40 20.16
CA THR A 480 14.09 21.34 20.32
C THR A 480 13.56 19.98 19.90
N THR A 481 12.33 19.63 20.32
CA THR A 481 11.77 18.30 20.07
C THR A 481 10.90 18.24 18.82
N GLY A 482 10.39 19.37 18.33
CA GLY A 482 9.40 19.43 17.26
C GLY A 482 7.97 19.10 17.72
N ASP A 483 7.80 18.60 18.96
CA ASP A 483 6.48 18.24 19.51
C ASP A 483 5.59 19.48 19.65
N PHE A 484 4.30 19.36 19.30
CA PHE A 484 3.30 20.33 19.74
C PHE A 484 2.96 20.13 21.21
N GLU A 485 3.18 21.16 22.03
CA GLU A 485 2.86 21.14 23.46
C GLU A 485 1.64 22.04 23.75
N ALA A 486 0.60 21.43 24.33
CA ALA A 486 -0.65 22.09 24.68
C ALA A 486 -0.46 23.10 25.83
N ASP A 487 -1.05 24.28 25.70
CA ASP A 487 -0.93 25.34 26.69
C ASP A 487 -1.97 25.24 27.83
N SER A 488 -1.94 26.22 28.73
CA SER A 488 -2.83 26.27 29.90
C SER A 488 -4.32 26.39 29.55
N SER A 489 -4.69 26.94 28.38
CA SER A 489 -6.09 27.04 27.95
C SER A 489 -6.70 25.67 27.65
N PHE A 490 -5.86 24.70 27.24
CA PHE A 490 -6.25 23.31 27.08
C PHE A 490 -6.09 22.49 28.37
N THR A 491 -4.89 22.50 28.97
CA THR A 491 -4.55 21.59 30.09
C THR A 491 -5.37 21.83 31.36
N THR A 492 -5.88 23.05 31.59
CA THR A 492 -6.74 23.37 32.75
C THR A 492 -8.14 22.74 32.68
N LYS A 493 -8.51 22.15 31.54
CA LYS A 493 -9.76 21.40 31.38
C LYS A 493 -9.74 20.02 32.04
N PHE A 494 -8.56 19.53 32.44
CA PHE A 494 -8.33 18.19 32.96
C PHE A 494 -8.03 18.19 34.46
N LYS A 495 -8.74 17.32 35.21
CA LYS A 495 -8.55 17.15 36.66
C LYS A 495 -8.40 15.69 37.02
N VAL A 496 -7.33 15.35 37.75
CA VAL A 496 -7.14 14.03 38.35
C VAL A 496 -7.58 14.09 39.81
N ASN A 497 -8.51 13.22 40.20
CA ASN A 497 -9.11 13.18 41.55
C ASN A 497 -9.61 14.55 42.05
N GLY A 498 -10.16 15.37 41.14
CA GLY A 498 -10.66 16.72 41.42
C GLY A 498 -9.59 17.82 41.46
N GLN A 499 -8.30 17.47 41.44
CA GLN A 499 -7.18 18.42 41.38
C GLN A 499 -6.77 18.66 39.91
N ASN A 500 -6.50 19.91 39.53
CA ASN A 500 -6.00 20.23 38.19
C ASN A 500 -4.74 19.42 37.87
N ILE A 501 -4.65 18.92 36.63
CA ILE A 501 -3.57 18.04 36.17
C ILE A 501 -2.18 18.66 36.37
N SER A 502 -2.07 20.00 36.26
CA SER A 502 -0.84 20.75 36.52
C SER A 502 -0.32 20.61 37.97
N GLY A 503 -1.20 20.36 38.93
CA GLY A 503 -0.84 20.17 40.34
C GLY A 503 -0.09 18.86 40.61
N PHE A 504 0.00 17.94 39.64
CA PHE A 504 0.81 16.72 39.71
C PHE A 504 2.20 16.90 39.07
N GLY A 505 2.65 18.16 38.92
CA GLY A 505 3.96 18.47 38.33
C GLY A 505 4.01 18.17 36.84
N LEU A 506 2.94 18.52 36.11
CA LEU A 506 2.87 18.38 34.65
C LEU A 506 4.08 19.06 34.00
N SER A 507 4.92 18.29 33.32
CA SER A 507 6.12 18.78 32.64
C SER A 507 5.83 19.18 31.20
N LYS A 508 5.02 18.40 30.48
CA LYS A 508 4.55 18.70 29.12
C LYS A 508 3.27 17.94 28.78
N ALA A 509 2.49 18.47 27.84
CA ALA A 509 1.27 17.86 27.31
C ALA A 509 1.37 17.81 25.79
N VAL A 510 1.72 16.66 25.23
CA VAL A 510 2.06 16.51 23.81
C VAL A 510 0.84 16.03 23.04
N ALA A 511 0.45 16.75 21.99
CA ALA A 511 -0.64 16.31 21.11
C ALA A 511 -0.28 15.00 20.39
N LYS A 512 -1.31 14.24 19.99
CA LYS A 512 -1.15 13.03 19.17
C LYS A 512 -1.79 13.23 17.81
N HIS A 513 -1.05 12.82 16.78
CA HIS A 513 -1.47 12.82 15.37
C HIS A 513 -1.97 14.21 14.92
N GLU A 514 -1.23 15.25 15.29
CA GLU A 514 -1.68 16.61 15.11
C GLU A 514 -1.49 17.15 13.70
N ILE A 515 -2.38 18.07 13.28
CA ILE A 515 -2.20 18.90 12.10
C ILE A 515 -2.58 20.35 12.40
N SER A 516 -1.70 21.29 12.01
CA SER A 516 -1.91 22.71 12.30
C SER A 516 -3.03 23.31 11.46
N THR A 517 -3.91 24.08 12.09
CA THR A 517 -5.08 24.67 11.42
C THR A 517 -4.86 26.15 11.09
N THR A 518 -4.28 26.92 12.01
CA THR A 518 -4.03 28.37 11.86
C THR A 518 -3.07 28.90 12.95
N THR A 519 -2.38 30.00 12.65
CA THR A 519 -1.55 30.78 13.60
C THR A 519 -2.35 31.95 14.18
N THR A 520 -2.42 32.10 15.50
CA THR A 520 -3.04 33.29 16.12
C THR A 520 -2.06 34.46 16.16
N THR A 521 -2.58 35.69 16.22
CA THR A 521 -1.78 36.94 16.36
C THR A 521 -0.93 36.99 17.64
N THR A 522 -1.16 36.07 18.59
CA THR A 522 -0.47 35.94 19.88
C THR A 522 0.66 34.90 19.89
N GLY A 523 0.95 34.23 18.77
CA GLY A 523 1.98 33.19 18.69
C GLY A 523 1.55 31.81 19.21
N SER A 524 0.32 31.68 19.74
CA SER A 524 -0.30 30.38 20.03
C SER A 524 -0.86 29.77 18.74
N ILE A 525 -0.66 28.47 18.57
CA ILE A 525 -1.04 27.69 17.39
C ILE A 525 -2.23 26.82 17.76
N THR A 526 -3.19 26.68 16.84
CA THR A 526 -4.27 25.70 16.97
C THR A 526 -3.98 24.50 16.07
N VAL A 527 -4.19 23.30 16.60
CA VAL A 527 -4.07 22.03 15.88
C VAL A 527 -5.35 21.21 16.03
N TRP A 528 -5.62 20.34 15.06
CA TRP A 528 -6.48 19.16 15.24
C TRP A 528 -5.64 18.05 15.85
N ALA A 529 -6.14 17.33 16.85
CA ALA A 529 -5.43 16.21 17.47
C ALA A 529 -6.38 15.12 17.96
N ASP A 530 -5.98 13.85 17.77
CA ASP A 530 -6.76 12.67 18.16
C ASP A 530 -6.59 12.31 19.64
N GLY A 531 -5.58 12.87 20.30
CA GLY A 531 -5.27 12.58 21.69
C GLY A 531 -4.20 13.49 22.25
N VAL A 532 -3.85 13.25 23.51
CA VAL A 532 -2.81 13.97 24.24
C VAL A 532 -2.10 13.05 25.23
N ASP A 533 -0.78 13.16 25.27
CA ASP A 533 0.09 12.54 26.27
C ASP A 533 0.51 13.59 27.32
N PHE A 534 0.06 13.42 28.55
CA PHE A 534 0.48 14.22 29.70
C PHE A 534 1.66 13.55 30.40
N TYR A 535 2.78 14.27 30.53
CA TYR A 535 3.98 13.83 31.24
C TYR A 535 4.11 14.56 32.57
N PHE A 536 4.46 13.83 33.63
CA PHE A 536 4.53 14.33 35.01
C PHE A 536 5.92 14.14 35.61
N SER A 537 6.42 15.19 36.25
CA SER A 537 7.65 15.16 37.07
C SER A 537 7.43 14.56 38.46
N SER A 538 6.18 14.54 38.94
CA SER A 538 5.77 13.87 40.18
C SER A 538 4.95 12.62 39.88
N LYS A 539 5.06 11.60 40.73
CA LYS A 539 4.31 10.34 40.55
C LYS A 539 2.81 10.59 40.70
N LEU A 540 2.03 10.10 39.74
CA LEU A 540 0.59 9.97 39.87
C LEU A 540 0.24 9.02 41.03
N PRO A 541 -0.87 9.24 41.75
CA PRO A 541 -1.26 8.38 42.86
C PRO A 541 -1.51 6.93 42.38
N SER A 542 -0.94 5.94 43.05
CA SER A 542 -1.21 4.52 42.77
C SER A 542 -2.64 4.13 43.16
N GLY A 543 -3.20 3.14 42.47
CA GLY A 543 -4.57 2.65 42.67
C GLY A 543 -5.59 3.30 41.75
N SER A 544 -6.86 3.26 42.15
CA SER A 544 -7.97 3.81 41.36
C SER A 544 -7.97 5.33 41.41
N ASN A 545 -8.00 5.96 40.23
CA ASN A 545 -8.04 7.39 40.03
C ASN A 545 -9.20 7.76 39.07
N THR A 546 -9.59 9.03 39.07
CA THR A 546 -10.58 9.58 38.15
C THR A 546 -9.96 10.72 37.35
N LEU A 547 -10.16 10.74 36.04
CA LEU A 547 -9.90 11.89 35.18
C LEU A 547 -11.22 12.56 34.81
N LYS A 548 -11.42 13.80 35.26
CA LYS A 548 -12.53 14.66 34.83
C LYS A 548 -12.07 15.57 33.71
N VAL A 549 -12.80 15.59 32.60
CA VAL A 549 -12.62 16.52 31.48
C VAL A 549 -13.79 17.50 31.50
N SER A 550 -13.49 18.80 31.55
CA SER A 550 -14.50 19.87 31.59
C SER A 550 -15.02 20.17 30.18
N ASP A 551 -16.17 20.86 30.08
CA ASP A 551 -16.75 21.25 28.79
C ASP A 551 -15.74 22.00 27.88
N GLY A 552 -15.79 21.66 26.59
CA GLY A 552 -15.08 22.37 25.54
C GLY A 552 -15.62 23.78 25.28
N THR A 553 -14.94 24.49 24.38
CA THR A 553 -15.28 25.86 23.99
C THR A 553 -15.21 26.04 22.48
N THR A 554 -16.08 26.90 21.95
CA THR A 554 -16.10 27.29 20.51
C THR A 554 -15.76 28.77 20.28
N THR A 555 -15.66 29.57 21.35
CA THR A 555 -15.36 31.02 21.30
C THR A 555 -14.27 31.39 22.31
N GLY A 556 -13.36 32.31 21.96
CA GLY A 556 -12.34 32.83 22.88
C GLY A 556 -11.27 31.80 23.26
N ASN A 557 -10.56 31.26 22.25
CA ASN A 557 -9.67 30.09 22.30
C ASN A 557 -10.47 28.77 22.38
N ALA A 558 -10.95 28.31 21.22
CA ALA A 558 -11.72 27.08 21.09
C ALA A 558 -10.82 25.86 21.37
N VAL A 559 -11.20 25.05 22.36
CA VAL A 559 -10.51 23.81 22.74
C VAL A 559 -11.54 22.71 23.02
N LEU A 560 -11.16 21.45 22.83
CA LEU A 560 -12.06 20.29 23.01
C LEU A 560 -13.35 20.43 22.18
N SER A 561 -13.24 20.97 20.96
CA SER A 561 -14.31 20.99 19.94
C SER A 561 -13.81 20.37 18.64
N ASP A 562 -14.69 19.72 17.89
CA ASP A 562 -14.38 19.08 16.61
C ASP A 562 -14.47 20.05 15.42
N ALA A 563 -14.39 19.51 14.20
CA ALA A 563 -14.51 20.24 12.94
C ALA A 563 -15.92 20.75 12.64
N ALA A 564 -16.97 20.08 13.13
CA ALA A 564 -18.35 20.56 13.07
C ALA A 564 -18.70 21.62 14.16
N ASN A 565 -17.77 21.88 15.08
CA ASN A 565 -17.88 22.72 16.27
C ASN A 565 -18.79 22.13 17.37
N PHE A 566 -18.99 20.82 17.43
CA PHE A 566 -19.49 20.19 18.64
C PHE A 566 -18.40 20.18 19.71
N ILE A 567 -18.78 20.35 20.97
CA ILE A 567 -17.85 20.33 22.11
C ILE A 567 -17.86 18.97 22.78
N ILE A 568 -16.72 18.58 23.36
CA ILE A 568 -16.71 17.53 24.38
C ILE A 568 -17.53 18.05 25.56
N ALA A 569 -18.59 17.32 25.90
CA ALA A 569 -19.37 17.54 27.11
C ALA A 569 -18.59 17.01 28.33
N GLU A 570 -18.76 17.68 29.47
CA GLU A 570 -18.12 17.29 30.72
C GLU A 570 -18.33 15.79 31.02
N ASN A 571 -17.24 15.07 31.24
CA ASN A 571 -17.27 13.67 31.59
C ASN A 571 -16.19 13.29 32.61
N THR A 572 -16.33 12.11 33.20
CA THR A 572 -15.34 11.56 34.13
C THR A 572 -15.07 10.11 33.77
N GLN A 573 -13.80 9.78 33.60
CA GLN A 573 -13.31 8.45 33.28
C GLN A 573 -12.48 7.92 34.46
N ASN A 574 -12.62 6.62 34.75
CA ASN A 574 -11.80 5.95 35.77
C ASN A 574 -10.54 5.39 35.11
N PHE A 575 -9.41 5.45 35.83
CA PHE A 575 -8.18 4.79 35.42
C PHE A 575 -7.42 4.28 36.64
N ASN A 576 -6.61 3.23 36.48
CA ASN A 576 -5.81 2.64 37.56
C ASN A 576 -4.32 2.86 37.30
N VAL A 577 -3.56 3.20 38.35
CA VAL A 577 -2.09 3.30 38.30
C VAL A 577 -1.49 2.18 39.14
N ASP A 578 -0.72 1.29 38.53
CA ASP A 578 -0.13 0.15 39.24
C ASP A 578 1.01 0.56 40.19
N SER A 579 1.25 -0.28 41.20
CA SER A 579 2.35 -0.11 42.14
C SER A 579 3.48 -1.09 41.80
N VAL A 580 4.46 -0.62 41.03
CA VAL A 580 5.62 -1.42 40.63
C VAL A 580 6.88 -0.84 41.26
N THR A 581 7.57 -1.64 42.07
CA THR A 581 8.81 -1.25 42.78
C THR A 581 10.02 -2.10 42.43
N THR A 582 9.84 -3.14 41.62
CA THR A 582 10.94 -4.02 41.18
C THR A 582 11.71 -3.41 40.02
N ASN A 583 12.99 -3.72 39.88
CA ASN A 583 13.81 -3.28 38.74
C ASN A 583 13.29 -3.88 37.42
N PRO A 584 13.30 -3.12 36.31
CA PRO A 584 13.09 -3.67 34.96
C PRO A 584 14.21 -4.65 34.58
N VAL A 585 13.87 -5.66 33.78
CA VAL A 585 14.77 -6.72 33.32
C VAL A 585 14.74 -6.83 31.79
N VAL A 586 15.90 -7.02 31.17
CA VAL A 586 16.01 -7.28 29.73
C VAL A 586 15.56 -8.72 29.42
N LYS A 587 14.58 -8.85 28.54
CA LYS A 587 14.04 -10.12 28.06
C LYS A 587 14.82 -10.65 26.86
N GLU A 588 15.21 -9.77 25.95
CA GLU A 588 15.82 -10.15 24.67
C GLU A 588 16.67 -9.02 24.12
N VAL A 589 17.77 -9.39 23.46
CA VAL A 589 18.50 -8.50 22.55
C VAL A 589 18.56 -9.19 21.20
N LYS A 590 17.99 -8.57 20.18
CA LYS A 590 18.03 -9.03 18.79
C LYS A 590 18.87 -8.07 17.97
N ALA A 591 19.75 -8.60 17.14
CA ALA A 591 20.52 -7.83 16.18
C ALA A 591 20.27 -8.39 14.77
N ASP A 592 19.97 -7.50 13.84
CA ASP A 592 19.78 -7.80 12.44
C ASP A 592 21.04 -7.41 11.64
N ALA A 593 21.28 -8.10 10.52
CA ALA A 593 22.50 -7.92 9.72
C ALA A 593 22.64 -6.51 9.10
N ASP A 594 21.53 -5.78 9.03
CA ASP A 594 21.42 -4.40 8.53
C ASP A 594 21.90 -3.34 9.55
N GLY A 595 22.36 -3.76 10.74
CA GLY A 595 22.78 -2.83 11.80
C GLY A 595 21.64 -2.40 12.73
N THR A 596 20.46 -3.04 12.66
CA THR A 596 19.36 -2.78 13.60
C THR A 596 19.52 -3.62 14.87
N MET A 597 19.36 -3.00 16.05
CA MET A 597 19.35 -3.68 17.35
C MET A 597 18.05 -3.40 18.10
N TRP A 598 17.45 -4.44 18.67
CA TRP A 598 16.27 -4.36 19.52
C TRP A 598 16.62 -4.83 20.92
N VAL A 599 16.31 -4.02 21.93
CA VAL A 599 16.49 -4.33 23.35
C VAL A 599 15.13 -4.35 24.02
N ARG A 600 14.61 -5.56 24.27
CA ARG A 600 13.30 -5.76 24.86
C ARG A 600 13.40 -5.90 26.37
N PHE A 601 12.65 -5.07 27.08
CA PHE A 601 12.47 -5.12 28.54
C PHE A 601 11.17 -5.85 28.89
N ASP A 602 11.02 -6.22 30.15
CA ASP A 602 9.87 -6.95 30.68
C ASP A 602 8.62 -6.08 30.91
N ARG A 603 8.73 -4.76 30.70
CA ARG A 603 7.69 -3.76 30.97
C ARG A 603 7.97 -2.43 30.24
N PRO A 604 7.00 -1.50 30.20
CA PRO A 604 7.17 -0.18 29.61
C PRO A 604 8.28 0.63 30.27
N MET A 605 9.13 1.23 29.44
CA MET A 605 10.32 1.96 29.84
C MET A 605 10.11 3.47 29.77
N ASP A 606 10.88 4.23 30.56
CA ASP A 606 10.90 5.68 30.46
C ASP A 606 11.60 6.11 29.16
N LYS A 607 10.88 6.74 28.24
CA LYS A 607 11.39 7.18 26.93
C LYS A 607 12.72 7.91 27.03
N THR A 608 12.80 8.91 27.90
CA THR A 608 13.97 9.81 28.01
C THR A 608 15.25 9.06 28.37
N THR A 609 15.17 8.09 29.27
CA THR A 609 16.35 7.33 29.71
C THR A 609 16.59 6.09 28.88
N ALA A 610 15.55 5.40 28.43
CA ALA A 610 15.67 4.13 27.72
C ALA A 610 16.11 4.30 26.26
N THR A 611 15.73 5.38 25.58
CA THR A 611 16.19 5.60 24.19
C THR A 611 17.58 6.22 24.10
N LYS A 612 18.05 6.86 25.17
CA LYS A 612 19.32 7.58 25.15
C LYS A 612 20.49 6.66 24.87
N VAL A 613 21.13 6.82 23.71
CA VAL A 613 22.17 5.89 23.22
C VAL A 613 23.38 5.84 24.15
N GLY A 614 23.71 6.95 24.82
CA GLY A 614 24.79 7.02 25.81
C GLY A 614 24.58 6.16 27.06
N ASN A 615 23.40 5.55 27.25
CA ASN A 615 23.13 4.58 28.31
C ASN A 615 23.45 3.13 27.91
N TYR A 616 23.95 2.91 26.69
CA TYR A 616 24.31 1.61 26.13
C TYR A 616 25.78 1.59 25.68
N GLY A 617 26.44 0.44 25.82
CA GLY A 617 27.79 0.21 25.32
C GLY A 617 27.89 -1.16 24.65
N LEU A 618 28.62 -1.27 23.55
CA LEU A 618 28.74 -2.51 22.78
C LEU A 618 30.19 -2.99 22.72
N ASN A 619 30.43 -4.25 23.13
CA ASN A 619 31.71 -4.98 23.13
C ASN A 619 32.87 -4.37 23.93
N THR A 620 32.70 -3.16 24.46
CA THR A 620 33.66 -2.50 25.33
C THR A 620 32.93 -2.06 26.60
N SER A 621 33.56 -2.26 27.76
CA SER A 621 33.00 -1.87 29.05
C SER A 621 33.06 -0.35 29.23
N GLY A 622 31.95 0.27 29.65
CA GLY A 622 31.85 1.71 29.92
C GLY A 622 31.03 2.47 28.88
N SER A 623 30.85 3.79 29.07
CA SER A 623 30.06 4.68 28.21
C SER A 623 30.69 4.95 26.83
N ASN A 624 31.43 4.00 26.29
CA ASN A 624 32.15 4.15 25.03
C ASN A 624 31.20 3.78 23.89
N THR A 625 30.60 4.79 23.28
CA THR A 625 29.57 4.66 22.24
C THR A 625 30.13 4.32 20.85
N GLY A 626 31.42 4.01 20.71
CA GLY A 626 32.09 3.90 19.41
C GLY A 626 31.48 2.90 18.41
N ASN A 627 30.74 1.90 18.92
CA ASN A 627 30.03 0.91 18.10
C ASN A 627 28.49 1.06 18.15
N MET A 628 27.98 2.02 18.92
CA MET A 628 26.57 2.42 18.98
C MET A 628 26.33 3.60 18.01
N PRO A 629 25.10 3.81 17.52
CA PRO A 629 24.81 4.90 16.60
C PRO A 629 24.94 6.28 17.26
N ALA A 630 25.00 7.33 16.42
CA ALA A 630 25.04 8.72 16.89
C ALA A 630 23.69 9.22 17.44
N ASN A 631 22.58 8.65 16.94
CA ASN A 631 21.23 9.05 17.31
C ASN A 631 20.68 8.18 18.45
N ASP A 632 19.82 8.78 19.27
CA ASP A 632 19.04 8.06 20.28
C ASP A 632 18.07 7.06 19.60
N GLY A 633 17.72 6.00 20.32
CA GLY A 633 16.81 4.98 19.86
C GLY A 633 15.34 5.42 19.88
N GLU A 634 14.47 4.49 19.55
CA GLU A 634 13.01 4.65 19.56
C GLU A 634 12.38 3.57 20.42
N LEU A 635 11.31 3.92 21.14
CA LEU A 635 10.50 2.95 21.87
C LEU A 635 9.42 2.35 20.96
N LYS A 636 9.28 1.03 21.01
CA LYS A 636 8.29 0.23 20.28
C LYS A 636 7.69 -0.81 21.24
N GLU A 637 6.65 -1.52 20.79
CA GLU A 637 5.97 -2.59 21.55
C GLU A 637 5.51 -2.13 22.95
N ASP A 638 4.57 -1.18 22.99
CA ASP A 638 4.05 -0.60 24.25
C ASP A 638 5.12 0.01 25.16
N ASP A 639 6.14 0.62 24.57
CA ASP A 639 7.31 1.18 25.26
C ASP A 639 8.19 0.12 25.96
N CYS A 640 8.02 -1.17 25.65
CA CYS A 640 8.83 -2.24 26.25
C CYS A 640 10.13 -2.50 25.49
N THR A 641 10.25 -2.07 24.23
CA THR A 641 11.39 -2.41 23.38
C THR A 641 12.06 -1.16 22.85
N VAL A 642 13.38 -1.06 22.99
CA VAL A 642 14.18 0.02 22.43
C VAL A 642 14.82 -0.46 21.13
N LYS A 643 14.57 0.26 20.04
CA LYS A 643 15.15 0.00 18.72
C LYS A 643 16.25 1.02 18.43
N PHE A 644 17.40 0.54 17.96
CA PHE A 644 18.51 1.33 17.44
C PHE A 644 18.76 0.96 15.99
N LYS A 645 19.01 1.94 15.12
CA LYS A 645 19.43 1.74 13.73
C LYS A 645 20.90 2.18 13.56
N GLY A 646 21.67 1.50 12.70
CA GLY A 646 23.06 1.87 12.39
C GLY A 646 24.08 1.46 13.47
N VAL A 647 23.82 0.38 14.20
CA VAL A 647 24.73 -0.22 15.17
C VAL A 647 25.82 -1.02 14.44
N SER A 648 27.08 -0.88 14.87
CA SER A 648 28.22 -1.60 14.28
C SER A 648 28.56 -2.85 15.09
N PHE A 649 28.13 -4.02 14.62
CA PHE A 649 28.37 -5.30 15.28
C PHE A 649 29.70 -5.94 14.87
N ALA A 650 30.30 -6.71 15.78
CA ALA A 650 31.31 -7.68 15.38
C ALA A 650 30.63 -8.93 14.79
N THR A 651 31.23 -9.58 13.80
CA THR A 651 30.79 -10.91 13.36
C THR A 651 31.07 -11.94 14.46
N GLY A 652 30.08 -12.76 14.79
CA GLY A 652 30.11 -13.71 15.91
C GLY A 652 29.62 -13.09 17.22
N ALA A 653 30.30 -13.39 18.32
CA ALA A 653 29.84 -13.02 19.66
C ALA A 653 29.98 -11.52 19.96
N ASN A 654 28.89 -10.94 20.46
CA ASN A 654 28.76 -9.58 20.93
C ASN A 654 28.25 -9.53 22.37
N THR A 655 28.49 -8.43 23.08
CA THR A 655 27.94 -8.17 24.42
C THR A 655 27.51 -6.73 24.54
N LEU A 656 26.22 -6.53 24.84
CA LEU A 656 25.61 -5.24 25.14
C LEU A 656 25.69 -4.96 26.64
N TYR A 657 26.19 -3.79 27.01
CA TYR A 657 26.23 -3.24 28.36
C TYR A 657 25.12 -2.19 28.50
N ILE A 658 24.35 -2.26 29.58
CA ILE A 658 23.18 -1.40 29.80
C ILE A 658 23.34 -0.69 31.14
N SER A 659 23.30 0.64 31.11
CA SER A 659 23.50 1.51 32.27
C SER A 659 22.33 1.46 33.26
N ASN A 660 22.64 1.52 34.56
CA ASN A 660 21.67 1.68 35.64
C ASN A 660 20.93 3.04 35.63
N SER A 661 21.29 3.95 34.70
CA SER A 661 20.59 5.22 34.51
C SER A 661 19.26 5.05 33.78
N ILE A 662 19.07 3.92 33.09
CA ILE A 662 17.81 3.58 32.42
C ILE A 662 16.75 3.26 33.46
N LYS A 663 15.54 3.83 33.28
CA LYS A 663 14.40 3.65 34.17
C LYS A 663 13.21 3.03 33.44
N ASP A 664 12.38 2.30 34.17
CA ASP A 664 11.03 1.97 33.72
C ASP A 664 10.08 3.18 33.85
N ALA A 665 8.87 3.05 33.30
CA ALA A 665 7.84 4.11 33.39
C ALA A 665 7.35 4.40 34.83
N TYR A 666 7.76 3.59 35.82
CA TYR A 666 7.47 3.79 37.24
C TYR A 666 8.63 4.46 38.00
N GLY A 667 9.75 4.69 37.31
CA GLY A 667 10.98 5.31 37.81
C GLY A 667 11.99 4.33 38.42
N ASN A 668 11.77 3.02 38.32
CA ASN A 668 12.69 2.00 38.82
C ASN A 668 13.85 1.82 37.85
N LYS A 669 15.08 1.73 38.35
CA LYS A 669 16.29 1.63 37.53
C LYS A 669 16.59 0.21 37.11
N VAL A 670 17.12 0.02 35.89
CA VAL A 670 17.79 -1.23 35.50
C VAL A 670 18.89 -1.55 36.51
N ALA A 671 19.10 -2.85 36.78
CA ALA A 671 20.14 -3.29 37.69
C ALA A 671 21.53 -2.84 37.23
N ASP A 672 22.43 -2.62 38.19
CA ASP A 672 23.82 -2.27 37.88
C ASP A 672 24.54 -3.41 37.14
N ASP A 673 25.53 -3.07 36.32
CA ASP A 673 26.32 -4.01 35.52
C ASP A 673 25.50 -4.97 34.63
N THR A 674 24.32 -4.54 34.16
CA THR A 674 23.49 -5.35 33.25
C THR A 674 24.21 -5.56 31.92
N LYS A 675 24.44 -6.83 31.55
CA LYS A 675 25.06 -7.23 30.30
C LYS A 675 24.32 -8.38 29.63
N VAL A 676 24.17 -8.32 28.31
CA VAL A 676 23.49 -9.33 27.50
C VAL A 676 24.38 -9.72 26.33
N SER A 677 24.65 -11.02 26.18
CA SER A 677 25.43 -11.55 25.06
C SER A 677 24.52 -12.02 23.93
N PHE A 678 24.93 -11.79 22.69
CA PHE A 678 24.20 -12.19 21.47
C PHE A 678 25.20 -12.40 20.32
N ASP A 679 24.84 -13.20 19.31
CA ASP A 679 25.68 -13.45 18.13
C ASP A 679 25.16 -12.67 16.90
N ASN A 680 26.07 -12.24 16.02
CA ASN A 680 25.74 -11.64 14.71
C ASN A 680 26.39 -12.41 13.55
N ALA A 681 25.64 -12.71 12.50
CA ALA A 681 26.14 -13.41 11.32
C ALA A 681 26.91 -12.47 10.37
N LYS A 682 27.82 -13.04 9.58
CA LYS A 682 28.46 -12.30 8.47
C LYS A 682 27.47 -12.19 7.32
N ASP A 683 27.24 -10.98 6.81
CA ASP A 683 26.45 -10.77 5.61
C ASP A 683 27.31 -10.94 4.34
N GLU A 684 26.91 -11.85 3.46
CA GLU A 684 27.54 -12.12 2.16
C GLU A 684 26.53 -12.02 0.99
N VAL A 685 25.30 -11.58 1.27
CA VAL A 685 24.24 -11.52 0.27
C VAL A 685 24.34 -10.19 -0.47
N LYS A 686 24.35 -10.19 -1.81
CA LYS A 686 24.31 -8.93 -2.57
C LYS A 686 22.92 -8.27 -2.46
N PRO A 687 22.84 -6.93 -2.43
CA PRO A 687 21.57 -6.26 -2.65
C PRO A 687 21.05 -6.55 -4.07
N THR A 688 19.74 -6.72 -4.21
CA THR A 688 19.05 -6.96 -5.48
C THR A 688 17.85 -6.04 -5.57
N VAL A 689 17.51 -5.58 -6.78
CA VAL A 689 16.24 -4.87 -7.00
C VAL A 689 15.11 -5.88 -6.88
N THR A 690 14.19 -5.64 -5.95
CA THR A 690 13.00 -6.48 -5.73
C THR A 690 11.84 -5.98 -6.57
N LYS A 691 11.70 -4.66 -6.72
CA LYS A 691 10.59 -4.05 -7.45
C LYS A 691 10.97 -2.69 -8.03
N VAL A 692 10.41 -2.35 -9.19
CA VAL A 692 10.43 -1.00 -9.75
C VAL A 692 9.00 -0.63 -10.14
N THR A 693 8.49 0.49 -9.65
CA THR A 693 7.09 0.92 -9.82
C THR A 693 7.02 2.36 -10.28
N MET A 694 6.07 2.66 -11.16
CA MET A 694 5.78 4.00 -11.68
C MET A 694 4.71 4.70 -10.83
N ILE A 695 5.13 5.40 -9.78
CA ILE A 695 4.21 6.00 -8.78
C ILE A 695 3.32 7.08 -9.40
N ASP A 696 3.90 7.90 -10.26
CA ASP A 696 3.19 8.88 -11.07
C ASP A 696 4.02 9.22 -12.31
N SER A 697 3.50 10.10 -13.15
CA SER A 697 4.20 10.59 -14.35
C SER A 697 5.54 11.27 -14.06
N SER A 698 5.94 11.48 -12.82
CA SER A 698 7.19 12.18 -12.46
C SER A 698 8.07 11.40 -11.47
N THR A 699 7.68 10.19 -11.08
CA THR A 699 8.32 9.48 -9.97
C THR A 699 8.40 7.98 -10.24
N ILE A 700 9.63 7.45 -10.27
CA ILE A 700 9.88 6.01 -10.31
C ILE A 700 10.36 5.57 -8.93
N ARG A 701 9.71 4.59 -8.33
CA ARG A 701 10.12 3.98 -7.07
C ARG A 701 10.86 2.68 -7.31
N ILE A 702 11.99 2.50 -6.64
CA ILE A 702 12.82 1.30 -6.68
C ILE A 702 12.88 0.74 -5.26
N THR A 703 12.56 -0.54 -5.12
CA THR A 703 12.73 -1.28 -3.89
C THR A 703 13.86 -2.29 -4.04
N PHE A 704 14.68 -2.39 -3.00
CA PHE A 704 15.81 -3.28 -2.91
C PHE A 704 15.60 -4.29 -1.77
N SER A 705 16.27 -5.44 -1.88
CA SER A 705 16.26 -6.50 -0.87
C SER A 705 16.96 -6.10 0.43
N LYS A 706 17.69 -4.99 0.41
CA LYS A 706 18.50 -4.44 1.51
C LYS A 706 18.62 -2.93 1.42
N ASP A 707 18.97 -2.29 2.53
CA ASP A 707 19.33 -0.89 2.53
C ASP A 707 20.54 -0.64 1.62
N ILE A 708 20.44 0.40 0.79
CA ILE A 708 21.48 0.85 -0.13
C ILE A 708 22.21 2.05 0.48
N ASP A 709 23.54 2.06 0.38
CA ASP A 709 24.35 3.19 0.79
C ASP A 709 24.02 4.43 -0.06
N LYS A 710 23.61 5.51 0.63
CA LYS A 710 23.20 6.77 0.02
C LYS A 710 24.24 7.37 -0.92
N ASN A 711 25.54 7.19 -0.68
CA ASN A 711 26.60 7.77 -1.51
C ASN A 711 26.72 7.09 -2.88
N TYR A 712 26.07 5.93 -3.04
CA TYR A 712 25.94 5.24 -4.32
C TYR A 712 24.54 5.44 -4.89
N ALA A 713 23.50 5.35 -4.06
CA ALA A 713 22.12 5.49 -4.50
C ALA A 713 21.81 6.86 -5.11
N THR A 714 22.38 7.95 -4.59
CA THR A 714 22.07 9.32 -5.09
C THR A 714 22.80 9.70 -6.38
N LYS A 715 23.71 8.86 -6.88
CA LYS A 715 24.50 9.18 -8.08
C LYS A 715 23.67 8.85 -9.31
N ILE A 716 23.17 9.88 -10.00
CA ILE A 716 22.37 9.74 -11.23
C ILE A 716 23.09 8.87 -12.27
N SER A 717 24.42 8.97 -12.39
CA SER A 717 25.24 8.14 -13.30
C SER A 717 25.20 6.62 -13.04
N ASN A 718 24.61 6.17 -11.93
CA ASN A 718 24.37 4.74 -11.66
C ASN A 718 23.04 4.25 -12.28
N TYR A 719 22.29 5.14 -12.92
CA TYR A 719 20.97 4.90 -13.49
C TYR A 719 20.94 5.38 -14.94
N THR A 720 20.40 4.57 -15.83
CA THR A 720 20.14 4.94 -17.22
C THR A 720 18.66 4.75 -17.49
N LEU A 721 17.95 5.83 -17.81
CA LEU A 721 16.51 5.80 -18.06
C LEU A 721 16.27 6.19 -19.53
N LYS A 722 15.77 5.24 -20.33
CA LYS A 722 15.47 5.46 -21.75
C LYS A 722 13.98 5.43 -22.01
N ASP A 723 13.48 6.26 -22.93
CA ASP A 723 12.08 6.24 -23.35
C ASP A 723 11.77 5.13 -24.38
N ASN A 724 10.55 5.13 -24.93
CA ASN A 724 10.12 4.13 -25.91
C ASN A 724 10.84 4.25 -27.26
N THR A 725 11.41 5.43 -27.53
CA THR A 725 12.28 5.73 -28.66
C THR A 725 13.76 5.52 -28.35
N GLY A 726 14.12 5.03 -27.16
CA GLY A 726 15.49 4.75 -26.75
C GLY A 726 16.27 5.97 -26.25
N SER A 727 15.71 7.18 -26.36
CA SER A 727 16.35 8.43 -25.93
C SER A 727 16.66 8.43 -24.44
N ASP A 728 17.86 8.89 -24.05
CA ASP A 728 18.29 8.96 -22.65
C ASP A 728 17.67 10.17 -21.93
N LEU A 729 17.05 9.90 -20.78
CA LEU A 729 16.38 10.86 -19.91
C LEU A 729 17.19 11.19 -18.65
N GLU A 730 18.48 10.82 -18.59
CA GLU A 730 19.35 11.14 -17.44
C GLU A 730 19.29 12.63 -17.09
N SER A 731 19.32 13.51 -18.11
CA SER A 731 19.25 14.96 -17.92
C SER A 731 17.89 15.46 -17.42
N SER A 732 16.83 14.64 -17.52
CA SER A 732 15.49 14.94 -17.01
C SER A 732 15.29 14.49 -15.56
N ILE A 733 16.21 13.70 -14.98
CA ILE A 733 16.19 13.35 -13.56
C ILE A 733 16.56 14.58 -12.72
N ALA A 734 15.70 14.95 -11.78
CA ALA A 734 15.95 16.03 -10.83
C ALA A 734 16.85 15.55 -9.69
N TYR A 735 16.49 14.43 -9.08
CA TYR A 735 17.21 13.84 -7.95
C TYR A 735 16.82 12.38 -7.72
N ILE A 736 17.62 11.68 -6.92
CA ILE A 736 17.33 10.32 -6.42
C ILE A 736 17.44 10.35 -4.90
N ARG A 737 16.37 9.96 -4.18
CA ARG A 737 16.26 10.11 -2.72
C ARG A 737 15.52 8.93 -2.08
N PRO A 738 15.68 8.69 -0.77
CA PRO A 738 14.84 7.73 -0.06
C PRO A 738 13.36 8.10 -0.18
N ALA A 739 12.52 7.12 -0.51
CA ALA A 739 11.09 7.29 -0.80
C ALA A 739 10.30 7.83 0.41
N ASN A 740 10.68 7.42 1.62
CA ASN A 740 9.96 7.70 2.85
C ASN A 740 10.47 8.96 3.58
N SER A 741 11.05 9.88 2.83
CA SER A 741 11.68 11.06 3.42
C SER A 741 10.74 12.25 3.47
N SER A 742 10.73 12.97 4.61
CA SER A 742 10.01 14.23 4.78
C SER A 742 10.65 15.41 4.03
N TYR A 743 11.53 15.14 3.06
CA TYR A 743 12.21 16.18 2.28
C TYR A 743 11.23 16.77 1.27
N THR A 744 11.01 18.08 1.36
CA THR A 744 10.24 18.81 0.35
C THR A 744 11.09 19.00 -0.91
N ASP A 745 10.41 19.20 -2.05
CA ASP A 745 11.02 19.53 -3.34
C ASP A 745 11.89 20.80 -3.25
N ASP A 746 11.57 21.71 -2.32
CA ASP A 746 12.24 22.99 -2.10
C ASP A 746 13.56 22.90 -1.31
N LEU A 747 13.86 21.76 -0.67
CA LEU A 747 15.10 21.61 0.10
C LEU A 747 16.23 21.02 -0.77
N PRO A 748 17.38 21.71 -0.92
CA PRO A 748 18.59 21.10 -1.43
C PRO A 748 19.15 20.21 -0.32
N ALA A 749 18.68 18.97 -0.25
CA ALA A 749 19.24 17.99 0.66
C ALA A 749 20.70 17.73 0.22
N THR A 750 21.66 18.25 0.97
CA THR A 750 23.03 17.74 0.88
C THR A 750 23.00 16.28 1.30
N VAL A 751 23.75 15.40 0.61
CA VAL A 751 23.81 13.94 0.87
C VAL A 751 24.08 13.64 2.37
N ALA A 752 24.70 14.56 3.09
CA ALA A 752 24.94 14.47 4.53
C ALA A 752 23.68 14.22 5.37
N LEU A 753 22.54 14.81 4.99
CA LEU A 753 21.29 14.72 5.76
C LEU A 753 20.43 13.50 5.41
N MET A 754 20.74 12.79 4.32
CA MET A 754 19.98 11.64 3.86
C MET A 754 20.29 10.38 4.68
N SER A 755 19.29 9.53 4.88
CA SER A 755 19.46 8.18 5.45
C SER A 755 19.79 7.17 4.34
N ASN A 756 20.42 6.05 4.72
CA ASN A 756 20.39 4.86 3.87
C ASN A 756 18.98 4.25 3.95
N ASP A 757 18.54 3.61 2.87
CA ASP A 757 17.19 3.05 2.79
C ASP A 757 17.16 1.92 1.75
N ASN A 758 16.14 1.07 1.80
CA ASN A 758 15.89 0.04 0.79
C ASN A 758 14.81 0.45 -0.22
N VAL A 759 14.20 1.64 -0.07
CA VAL A 759 13.23 2.19 -1.02
C VAL A 759 13.68 3.59 -1.47
N TRP A 760 13.84 3.76 -2.78
CA TRP A 760 14.35 4.99 -3.38
C TRP A 760 13.47 5.49 -4.52
N ASP A 761 13.25 6.79 -4.59
CA ASP A 761 12.54 7.45 -5.68
C ASP A 761 13.51 8.17 -6.61
N ILE A 762 13.40 7.90 -7.90
CA ILE A 762 13.91 8.73 -8.99
C ILE A 762 12.83 9.77 -9.30
N LYS A 763 13.12 11.03 -9.03
CA LYS A 763 12.21 12.14 -9.34
C LYS A 763 12.64 12.83 -10.63
N MET A 764 11.69 13.06 -11.51
CA MET A 764 11.87 13.85 -12.74
C MET A 764 11.80 15.35 -12.44
N LYS A 765 12.45 16.16 -13.26
CA LYS A 765 12.33 17.63 -13.22
C LYS A 765 10.88 18.06 -13.47
N SER A 766 10.51 19.21 -12.93
CA SER A 766 9.20 19.80 -13.20
C SER A 766 9.03 20.15 -14.68
N GLY A 767 7.77 20.23 -15.12
CA GLY A 767 7.38 20.55 -16.49
C GLY A 767 6.89 19.33 -17.29
N ASP A 768 5.88 19.55 -18.13
CA ASP A 768 5.19 18.48 -18.86
C ASP A 768 6.12 17.67 -19.78
N SER A 769 7.22 18.26 -20.27
CA SER A 769 8.20 17.59 -21.13
C SER A 769 9.11 16.57 -20.42
N ASN A 770 9.17 16.59 -19.09
CA ASN A 770 9.97 15.65 -18.29
C ASN A 770 9.13 14.49 -17.73
N LYS A 771 7.81 14.50 -18.00
CA LYS A 771 6.89 13.49 -17.50
C LYS A 771 7.02 12.19 -18.27
N LEU A 772 6.86 11.10 -17.55
CA LEU A 772 7.02 9.72 -17.97
C LEU A 772 5.67 9.14 -18.44
N THR A 773 5.04 9.75 -19.43
CA THR A 773 3.71 9.36 -19.96
C THR A 773 3.78 8.36 -21.14
N GLY A 774 4.98 8.06 -21.63
CA GLY A 774 5.20 7.18 -22.77
C GLY A 774 4.86 5.71 -22.50
N SER A 775 4.51 4.98 -23.55
CA SER A 775 4.10 3.57 -23.49
C SER A 775 5.19 2.59 -23.01
N LYS A 776 6.46 3.01 -23.01
CA LYS A 776 7.59 2.19 -22.59
C LYS A 776 8.74 3.06 -22.09
N TYR A 777 9.36 2.65 -21.00
CA TYR A 777 10.64 3.14 -20.50
C TYR A 777 11.54 1.97 -20.17
N THR A 778 12.86 2.11 -20.32
CA THR A 778 13.84 1.11 -19.91
C THR A 778 14.75 1.72 -18.87
N LEU A 779 14.70 1.20 -17.64
CA LEU A 779 15.57 1.62 -16.54
C LEU A 779 16.66 0.58 -16.32
N THR A 780 17.92 1.01 -16.33
CA THR A 780 19.08 0.21 -15.94
C THR A 780 19.72 0.79 -14.68
N ILE A 781 20.04 -0.07 -13.72
CA ILE A 781 20.61 0.28 -12.40
C ILE A 781 21.90 -0.50 -12.21
N LYS A 782 22.98 0.20 -11.82
CA LYS A 782 24.32 -0.39 -11.66
C LYS A 782 25.03 0.16 -10.42
N ASN A 783 26.10 -0.50 -10.01
CA ASN A 783 27.10 0.04 -9.07
C ASN A 783 26.60 0.41 -7.65
N LEU A 784 25.38 0.04 -7.27
CA LEU A 784 24.87 0.24 -5.92
C LEU A 784 25.43 -0.80 -4.95
N VAL A 785 25.54 -0.42 -3.68
CA VAL A 785 26.09 -1.28 -2.62
C VAL A 785 25.23 -1.22 -1.36
N ASP A 786 25.25 -2.29 -0.57
CA ASP A 786 24.56 -2.32 0.72
C ASP A 786 25.27 -1.50 1.81
N THR A 787 24.60 -1.34 2.95
CA THR A 787 25.09 -0.56 4.11
C THR A 787 25.94 -1.35 5.08
N THR A 788 26.15 -2.65 4.84
CA THR A 788 26.79 -3.53 5.80
C THR A 788 28.29 -3.26 5.89
N SER A 789 28.91 -3.67 6.99
CA SER A 789 30.37 -3.51 7.17
C SER A 789 31.19 -4.27 6.12
N ASN A 790 30.60 -5.30 5.49
CA ASN A 790 31.17 -6.02 4.34
C ASN A 790 30.41 -5.61 3.07
N ILE A 791 30.74 -4.44 2.52
CA ILE A 791 30.04 -3.83 1.39
C ILE A 791 29.87 -4.83 0.23
N ASN A 792 28.64 -5.24 -0.05
CA ASN A 792 28.30 -6.05 -1.22
C ASN A 792 27.75 -5.17 -2.35
N ARG A 793 28.30 -5.30 -3.56
CA ARG A 793 27.84 -4.58 -4.76
C ARG A 793 26.78 -5.39 -5.51
N MET A 794 25.68 -4.74 -5.91
CA MET A 794 24.63 -5.38 -6.69
C MET A 794 25.15 -5.79 -8.08
N ASP A 795 24.51 -6.81 -8.65
CA ASP A 795 24.64 -7.10 -10.09
C ASP A 795 23.78 -6.11 -10.89
N ASP A 796 24.17 -5.82 -12.15
CA ASP A 796 23.42 -4.92 -13.03
C ASP A 796 21.96 -5.38 -13.18
N TYR A 797 21.02 -4.45 -13.11
CA TYR A 797 19.58 -4.72 -13.22
C TYR A 797 18.95 -3.85 -14.31
N THR A 798 18.18 -4.44 -15.21
CA THR A 798 17.44 -3.72 -16.27
C THR A 798 15.98 -4.14 -16.26
N VAL A 799 15.08 -3.17 -16.31
CA VAL A 799 13.62 -3.40 -16.35
C VAL A 799 12.96 -2.48 -17.38
N THR A 800 11.85 -2.96 -17.92
CA THR A 800 10.95 -2.14 -18.74
C THR A 800 9.74 -1.70 -17.90
N LEU A 801 9.41 -0.42 -17.97
CA LEU A 801 8.28 0.21 -17.29
C LEU A 801 7.29 0.72 -18.34
N THR A 802 6.01 0.79 -18.01
CA THR A 802 5.01 1.55 -18.78
C THR A 802 4.81 2.88 -18.08
N GLY A 803 4.82 3.98 -18.82
CA GLY A 803 4.55 5.30 -18.26
C GLY A 803 3.23 5.35 -17.51
N ASN A 804 3.17 6.20 -16.49
CA ASN A 804 1.94 6.49 -15.77
C ASN A 804 1.52 7.88 -16.20
N ASP A 805 0.39 7.97 -16.89
CA ASP A 805 -0.11 9.22 -17.42
C ASP A 805 -1.30 9.66 -16.56
N ASP A 806 -1.01 10.58 -15.64
CA ASP A 806 -1.98 11.21 -14.75
C ASP A 806 -2.23 12.68 -15.10
N VAL A 807 -1.89 13.08 -16.34
CA VAL A 807 -1.98 14.46 -16.80
C VAL A 807 -3.15 14.58 -17.75
N ALA A 808 -4.08 15.49 -17.47
CA ALA A 808 -5.11 15.80 -18.46
C ALA A 808 -4.47 16.40 -19.73
N PRO A 809 -4.85 15.93 -20.93
CA PRO A 809 -4.28 16.44 -22.17
C PRO A 809 -4.71 17.90 -22.40
N LYS A 810 -3.93 18.64 -23.20
CA LYS A 810 -4.21 20.04 -23.55
C LYS A 810 -4.10 20.25 -25.05
N ILE A 811 -4.66 21.36 -25.55
CA ILE A 811 -4.29 21.86 -26.89
C ILE A 811 -2.82 22.29 -26.83
N ALA A 812 -2.00 21.77 -27.74
CA ALA A 812 -0.58 22.10 -27.82
C ALA A 812 -0.35 23.58 -28.13
N ALA A 813 0.83 24.09 -27.79
CA ALA A 813 1.27 25.41 -28.22
C ALA A 813 1.67 25.42 -29.72
N VAL A 814 1.53 26.55 -30.40
CA VAL A 814 1.95 26.71 -31.81
C VAL A 814 3.44 26.37 -32.01
N SER A 815 4.28 26.80 -31.07
CA SER A 815 5.70 26.49 -31.03
C SER A 815 6.26 26.69 -29.61
N SER A 816 7.50 26.29 -29.37
CA SER A 816 8.21 26.60 -28.12
C SER A 816 8.34 28.11 -27.84
N SER A 817 8.23 28.95 -28.87
CA SER A 817 8.28 30.42 -28.75
C SER A 817 6.91 31.11 -28.78
N ASP A 818 5.82 30.39 -29.07
CA ASP A 818 4.46 30.92 -29.16
C ASP A 818 3.50 30.00 -28.40
N SER A 819 3.17 30.40 -27.17
CA SER A 819 2.38 29.62 -26.21
C SER A 819 0.87 29.61 -26.50
N ARG A 820 0.40 30.24 -27.57
CA ARG A 820 -1.01 30.20 -27.94
C ARG A 820 -1.45 28.77 -28.32
N PRO A 821 -2.70 28.37 -28.07
CA PRO A 821 -3.24 27.09 -28.50
C PRO A 821 -3.16 26.92 -30.03
N ALA A 822 -2.62 25.80 -30.47
CA ALA A 822 -2.43 25.45 -31.87
C ALA A 822 -3.73 24.94 -32.50
N VAL A 823 -4.65 25.87 -32.72
CA VAL A 823 -5.84 25.67 -33.57
C VAL A 823 -5.56 26.40 -34.87
N ILE A 824 -5.20 25.67 -35.93
CA ILE A 824 -4.63 26.22 -37.16
C ILE A 824 -5.56 25.96 -38.34
N SER A 825 -5.82 26.94 -39.21
CA SER A 825 -6.53 26.68 -40.46
C SER A 825 -5.71 25.81 -41.39
N LYS A 826 -6.28 24.72 -41.92
CA LYS A 826 -5.60 23.85 -42.88
C LYS A 826 -5.58 24.52 -44.25
N VAL A 827 -4.48 24.41 -45.00
CA VAL A 827 -4.43 24.84 -46.41
C VAL A 827 -5.39 23.97 -47.23
N ASP A 828 -6.49 24.55 -47.70
CA ASP A 828 -7.41 23.93 -48.65
C ASP A 828 -8.02 24.97 -49.60
N THR A 829 -8.60 24.50 -50.72
CA THR A 829 -9.18 25.40 -51.75
C THR A 829 -10.42 26.12 -51.27
N ASP A 830 -11.15 25.51 -50.34
CA ASP A 830 -12.50 25.92 -49.94
C ASP A 830 -12.53 26.60 -48.55
N HIS A 831 -11.39 26.70 -47.84
CA HIS A 831 -11.20 27.42 -46.58
C HIS A 831 -12.18 26.99 -45.47
N HIS A 832 -12.34 25.68 -45.29
CA HIS A 832 -13.35 25.10 -44.39
C HIS A 832 -12.78 24.06 -43.42
N LYS A 833 -11.45 23.98 -43.30
CA LYS A 833 -10.76 23.01 -42.46
C LYS A 833 -9.93 23.67 -41.36
N VAL A 834 -10.02 23.11 -40.16
CA VAL A 834 -9.20 23.47 -38.99
C VAL A 834 -8.47 22.23 -38.51
N VAL A 835 -7.21 22.37 -38.10
CA VAL A 835 -6.45 21.36 -37.37
C VAL A 835 -6.26 21.79 -35.93
N VAL A 836 -6.58 20.91 -34.98
CA VAL A 836 -6.28 21.09 -33.56
C VAL A 836 -5.14 20.15 -33.19
N PHE A 837 -4.07 20.67 -32.58
CA PHE A 837 -2.93 19.87 -32.10
C PHE A 837 -3.01 19.68 -30.59
N PHE A 838 -2.62 18.51 -30.09
CA PHE A 838 -2.65 18.14 -28.68
C PHE A 838 -1.25 17.92 -28.11
N THR A 839 -1.12 18.03 -26.78
CA THR A 839 0.15 17.81 -26.06
C THR A 839 0.65 16.37 -26.15
N GLU A 840 -0.26 15.42 -26.41
CA GLU A 840 -0.01 13.99 -26.43
C GLU A 840 -0.97 13.24 -27.36
N GLU A 841 -0.81 11.92 -27.42
CA GLU A 841 -1.66 11.04 -28.21
C GLU A 841 -3.02 10.87 -27.55
N MET A 842 -4.07 11.08 -28.34
CA MET A 842 -5.44 11.13 -27.84
C MET A 842 -6.22 9.85 -28.15
N ASP A 843 -7.21 9.53 -27.33
CA ASP A 843 -8.15 8.44 -27.58
C ASP A 843 -8.99 8.78 -28.82
N THR A 844 -8.89 7.93 -29.84
CA THR A 844 -9.51 8.18 -31.14
C THR A 844 -11.04 8.17 -31.10
N ASP A 845 -11.66 7.44 -30.17
CA ASP A 845 -13.13 7.37 -30.08
C ASP A 845 -13.70 8.69 -29.55
N THR A 846 -13.08 9.25 -28.52
CA THR A 846 -13.46 10.55 -27.96
C THR A 846 -13.03 11.72 -28.85
N LEU A 847 -11.90 11.62 -29.56
CA LEU A 847 -11.52 12.58 -30.60
C LEU A 847 -12.54 12.64 -31.74
N ASN A 848 -13.08 11.50 -32.17
CA ASN A 848 -14.02 11.46 -33.29
C ASN A 848 -15.47 11.77 -32.88
N ASN A 849 -15.74 12.01 -31.59
CA ASN A 849 -17.06 12.39 -31.12
C ASN A 849 -17.32 13.89 -31.30
N ILE A 850 -18.24 14.22 -32.20
CA ILE A 850 -18.59 15.61 -32.52
C ILE A 850 -19.13 16.42 -31.33
N ASP A 851 -19.79 15.76 -30.36
CA ASP A 851 -20.36 16.43 -29.17
C ASP A 851 -19.27 17.01 -28.24
N ASN A 852 -18.03 16.53 -28.39
CA ASN A 852 -16.90 16.99 -27.62
C ASN A 852 -16.35 18.35 -28.10
N TYR A 853 -16.87 18.88 -29.21
CA TYR A 853 -16.40 20.12 -29.82
C TYR A 853 -17.52 21.16 -29.91
N LYS A 854 -17.11 22.42 -29.77
CA LYS A 854 -17.92 23.61 -30.09
C LYS A 854 -17.07 24.59 -30.90
N TYR A 855 -17.73 25.50 -31.60
CA TYR A 855 -17.06 26.61 -32.26
C TYR A 855 -17.64 27.93 -31.80
N GLN A 856 -16.81 28.97 -31.78
CA GLN A 856 -17.28 30.34 -31.63
C GLN A 856 -17.35 31.00 -33.01
N ASN A 857 -18.47 31.69 -33.28
CA ASN A 857 -18.66 32.39 -34.55
C ASN A 857 -17.94 33.76 -34.57
N GLY A 858 -18.01 34.47 -35.69
CA GLY A 858 -17.41 35.81 -35.83
C GLY A 858 -18.01 36.88 -34.90
N SER A 859 -19.20 36.62 -34.37
CA SER A 859 -19.93 37.48 -33.43
C SER A 859 -19.61 37.18 -31.95
N GLY A 860 -18.89 36.09 -31.67
CA GLY A 860 -18.58 35.64 -30.31
C GLY A 860 -19.59 34.64 -29.72
N ASP A 861 -20.55 34.14 -30.49
CA ASP A 861 -21.52 33.15 -29.99
C ASP A 861 -20.92 31.74 -30.04
N THR A 862 -21.06 31.00 -28.93
CA THR A 862 -20.63 29.60 -28.84
C THR A 862 -21.72 28.67 -29.36
N ASN A 863 -21.41 27.92 -30.40
CA ASN A 863 -22.31 27.04 -31.12
C ASN A 863 -21.79 25.59 -31.12
N SER A 864 -22.71 24.63 -31.24
CA SER A 864 -22.31 23.23 -31.49
C SER A 864 -21.77 23.09 -32.91
N LEU A 865 -20.86 22.15 -33.15
CA LEU A 865 -20.41 21.87 -34.51
C LEU A 865 -21.59 21.42 -35.39
N PRO A 866 -21.61 21.80 -36.67
CA PRO A 866 -22.60 21.30 -37.63
C PRO A 866 -22.56 19.77 -37.72
N SER A 867 -23.71 19.11 -37.72
CA SER A 867 -23.78 17.63 -37.78
C SER A 867 -23.07 16.98 -38.99
N ALA A 868 -22.82 17.75 -40.06
CA ALA A 868 -22.10 17.30 -41.25
C ALA A 868 -20.58 17.56 -41.20
N THR A 869 -20.05 18.10 -40.09
CA THR A 869 -18.61 18.27 -39.91
C THR A 869 -17.92 16.92 -39.85
N LYS A 870 -16.94 16.72 -40.72
CA LYS A 870 -16.13 15.50 -40.74
C LYS A 870 -14.93 15.67 -39.83
N ILE A 871 -14.72 14.71 -38.94
CA ILE A 871 -13.61 14.67 -38.00
C ILE A 871 -12.63 13.59 -38.45
N THR A 872 -11.34 13.92 -38.55
CA THR A 872 -10.29 12.98 -38.96
C THR A 872 -9.09 13.14 -38.03
N ALA A 873 -8.88 12.17 -37.14
CA ALA A 873 -7.68 12.08 -36.32
C ALA A 873 -6.43 11.79 -37.18
N SER A 874 -5.28 12.33 -36.81
CA SER A 874 -4.00 11.98 -37.43
C SER A 874 -3.54 10.57 -37.04
N ASN A 875 -2.67 9.97 -37.85
CA ASN A 875 -2.17 8.60 -37.63
C ASN A 875 -1.36 8.43 -36.33
N ASP A 876 -0.81 9.52 -35.79
CA ASP A 876 -0.11 9.56 -34.51
C ASP A 876 -1.00 9.96 -33.34
N GLY A 877 -2.30 10.19 -33.56
CA GLY A 877 -3.29 10.59 -32.56
C GLY A 877 -3.05 11.96 -31.89
N LYS A 878 -2.06 12.74 -32.35
CA LYS A 878 -1.69 14.04 -31.74
C LYS A 878 -2.38 15.25 -32.35
N SER A 879 -3.20 15.05 -33.38
CA SER A 879 -3.97 16.13 -33.97
C SER A 879 -5.30 15.62 -34.55
N VAL A 880 -6.23 16.54 -34.77
CA VAL A 880 -7.50 16.26 -35.42
C VAL A 880 -7.84 17.34 -36.42
N THR A 881 -8.24 16.92 -37.62
CA THR A 881 -8.78 17.81 -38.66
C THR A 881 -10.30 17.84 -38.56
N LEU A 882 -10.85 19.04 -38.41
CA LEU A 882 -12.28 19.35 -38.46
C LEU A 882 -12.60 19.98 -39.82
N GLU A 883 -13.34 19.26 -40.65
CA GLU A 883 -13.78 19.70 -41.97
C GLU A 883 -15.25 20.12 -41.92
N PHE A 884 -15.50 21.43 -41.92
CA PHE A 884 -16.84 22.01 -41.82
C PHE A 884 -17.57 21.92 -43.17
N PRO A 885 -18.92 21.97 -43.18
CA PRO A 885 -19.68 22.04 -44.42
C PRO A 885 -19.33 23.29 -45.26
N SER A 886 -19.50 23.22 -46.58
CA SER A 886 -19.05 24.26 -47.53
C SER A 886 -19.66 25.66 -47.36
N ASN A 887 -20.72 25.81 -46.54
CA ASN A 887 -21.29 27.12 -46.20
C ASN A 887 -20.63 27.78 -44.98
N TYR A 888 -19.69 27.08 -44.32
CA TYR A 888 -18.86 27.60 -43.23
C TYR A 888 -17.52 28.11 -43.76
N TYR A 889 -16.93 29.05 -43.01
CA TYR A 889 -15.68 29.68 -43.40
C TYR A 889 -14.68 29.72 -42.24
N VAL A 890 -13.45 29.29 -42.52
CA VAL A 890 -12.32 29.26 -41.59
C VAL A 890 -11.29 30.35 -42.00
N PRO A 891 -10.84 31.23 -41.08
CA PRO A 891 -9.87 32.28 -41.39
C PRO A 891 -8.47 31.77 -41.84
N TYR A 892 -7.86 32.39 -42.87
CA TYR A 892 -6.57 31.99 -43.46
C TYR A 892 -5.57 33.17 -43.63
N ALA A 893 -4.26 32.90 -43.76
CA ALA A 893 -3.20 33.94 -43.86
C ALA A 893 -3.07 34.51 -45.27
N GLY A 894 -2.97 35.83 -45.37
CA GLY A 894 -2.97 36.57 -46.65
C GLY A 894 -4.23 37.40 -46.87
N THR A 895 -5.26 37.21 -46.04
CA THR A 895 -6.53 37.97 -46.07
C THR A 895 -6.68 38.95 -44.90
N ASN A 896 -5.73 38.96 -43.97
CA ASN A 896 -5.72 39.84 -42.79
C ASN A 896 -4.76 41.03 -42.91
N SER A 897 -4.36 41.40 -44.13
CA SER A 897 -3.91 42.78 -44.39
C SER A 897 -5.15 43.65 -44.61
N ALA A 898 -5.61 44.30 -43.55
CA ALA A 898 -6.49 45.48 -43.58
C ALA A 898 -7.52 45.54 -44.73
N GLY A 899 -8.72 44.97 -44.52
CA GLY A 899 -9.93 45.53 -45.15
C GLY A 899 -10.47 44.89 -46.43
N VAL A 900 -10.20 43.61 -46.72
CA VAL A 900 -11.12 42.87 -47.61
C VAL A 900 -12.24 42.30 -46.75
N ALA A 901 -13.34 43.05 -46.64
CA ALA A 901 -14.59 42.51 -46.12
C ALA A 901 -15.04 41.39 -47.07
N TYR A 902 -15.20 40.17 -46.55
CA TYR A 902 -15.96 39.15 -47.25
C TYR A 902 -17.41 39.59 -47.29
N THR A 903 -17.79 40.27 -48.37
CA THR A 903 -19.17 40.67 -48.61
C THR A 903 -19.99 39.43 -48.94
N GLY A 904 -20.82 38.97 -47.99
CA GLY A 904 -21.77 37.87 -48.19
C GLY A 904 -21.56 36.61 -47.36
N ILE A 905 -20.60 36.59 -46.41
CA ILE A 905 -20.51 35.49 -45.42
C ILE A 905 -21.36 35.86 -44.21
N ASP A 906 -22.24 34.96 -43.82
CA ASP A 906 -23.02 35.07 -42.59
C ASP A 906 -22.06 34.95 -41.38
N GLY A 907 -22.09 35.93 -40.47
CA GLY A 907 -21.24 35.95 -39.28
C GLY A 907 -21.44 34.70 -38.41
N ASP A 908 -22.59 34.05 -38.52
CA ASP A 908 -22.92 32.80 -37.83
C ASP A 908 -22.18 31.57 -38.36
N ASN A 909 -21.73 31.62 -39.63
CA ASN A 909 -21.04 30.53 -40.32
C ASN A 909 -19.51 30.73 -40.36
N GLN A 910 -18.98 31.77 -39.72
CA GLN A 910 -17.55 31.93 -39.54
C GLN A 910 -17.07 31.07 -38.36
N VAL A 911 -15.93 30.39 -38.48
CA VAL A 911 -15.31 29.60 -37.41
C VAL A 911 -14.10 30.37 -36.86
N ALA A 912 -14.30 31.11 -35.77
CA ALA A 912 -13.26 31.97 -35.19
C ALA A 912 -12.43 31.27 -34.11
N GLU A 913 -13.04 30.35 -33.36
CA GLU A 913 -12.41 29.64 -32.24
C GLU A 913 -13.02 28.25 -32.08
N ILE A 914 -12.21 27.29 -31.61
CA ILE A 914 -12.65 25.93 -31.28
C ILE A 914 -12.57 25.74 -29.77
N LEU A 915 -13.61 25.17 -29.18
CA LEU A 915 -13.69 24.81 -27.76
C LEU A 915 -13.90 23.31 -27.66
N LEU A 916 -13.34 22.67 -26.63
CA LEU A 916 -13.37 21.22 -26.51
C LEU A 916 -13.52 20.74 -25.07
N SER A 917 -14.26 19.64 -24.90
CA SER A 917 -14.58 19.00 -23.62
C SER A 917 -14.98 17.55 -23.85
N GLY A 918 -14.66 16.63 -22.94
CA GLY A 918 -14.98 15.20 -23.05
C GLY A 918 -14.01 14.40 -23.93
N VAL A 919 -12.99 15.04 -24.50
CA VAL A 919 -11.89 14.35 -25.22
C VAL A 919 -10.92 13.75 -24.20
N LYS A 920 -10.51 12.50 -24.41
CA LYS A 920 -9.58 11.78 -23.54
C LYS A 920 -8.25 11.53 -24.23
N ASP A 921 -7.19 11.40 -23.45
CA ASP A 921 -5.97 10.74 -23.91
C ASP A 921 -6.15 9.21 -23.94
N ILE A 922 -5.16 8.49 -24.47
CA ILE A 922 -5.14 7.02 -24.50
C ILE A 922 -5.17 6.39 -23.09
N SER A 923 -4.84 7.16 -22.05
CA SER A 923 -4.77 6.75 -20.65
C SER A 923 -6.08 7.00 -19.89
N GLY A 924 -7.02 7.70 -20.52
CA GLY A 924 -8.35 8.02 -20.01
C GLY A 924 -8.47 9.36 -19.27
N ASN A 925 -7.41 10.17 -19.16
CA ASN A 925 -7.53 11.51 -18.57
C ASN A 925 -8.31 12.41 -19.53
N VAL A 926 -9.17 13.27 -18.99
CA VAL A 926 -10.18 13.99 -19.78
C VAL A 926 -9.97 15.50 -19.75
N ILE A 927 -10.22 16.14 -20.89
CA ILE A 927 -10.47 17.59 -20.96
C ILE A 927 -11.88 17.82 -20.44
N ASP A 928 -12.04 18.15 -19.16
CA ASP A 928 -13.33 18.10 -18.47
C ASP A 928 -14.28 19.28 -18.74
N SER A 929 -13.80 20.32 -19.42
CA SER A 929 -14.55 21.56 -19.58
C SER A 929 -14.22 22.34 -20.86
N PHE A 930 -15.25 22.98 -21.42
CA PHE A 930 -15.15 23.89 -22.58
C PHE A 930 -14.41 25.20 -22.26
N ALA A 931 -13.80 25.34 -21.08
CA ALA A 931 -12.83 26.40 -20.81
C ALA A 931 -11.53 26.21 -21.63
N ASN A 932 -11.31 25.00 -22.15
CA ASN A 932 -10.22 24.70 -23.06
C ASN A 932 -10.63 25.10 -24.49
N SER A 933 -10.03 26.18 -24.98
CA SER A 933 -10.33 26.73 -26.29
C SER A 933 -9.09 27.30 -26.99
N GLY A 934 -9.19 27.50 -28.30
CA GLY A 934 -8.14 28.10 -29.11
C GLY A 934 -8.70 28.86 -30.31
N THR A 935 -8.33 30.14 -30.42
CA THR A 935 -8.62 30.96 -31.60
C THR A 935 -7.98 30.34 -32.84
N VAL A 936 -8.71 30.32 -33.95
CA VAL A 936 -8.18 29.82 -35.22
C VAL A 936 -7.10 30.77 -35.73
N LEU A 937 -5.89 30.26 -35.81
CA LEU A 937 -4.72 30.93 -36.35
C LEU A 937 -4.50 30.50 -37.79
N SER A 938 -3.91 31.40 -38.58
CA SER A 938 -3.55 31.06 -39.94
C SER A 938 -2.32 30.17 -40.03
N VAL A 939 -2.35 29.18 -40.91
CA VAL A 939 -1.16 28.37 -41.24
C VAL A 939 -0.05 29.22 -41.87
N SER A 940 1.19 28.92 -41.47
CA SER A 940 2.38 29.54 -42.05
C SER A 940 2.70 28.93 -43.42
N SER A 941 3.36 29.68 -44.31
CA SER A 941 3.80 29.15 -45.61
C SER A 941 4.90 28.08 -45.50
N SER A 942 5.61 28.05 -44.36
CA SER A 942 6.67 27.09 -44.06
C SER A 942 6.46 26.48 -42.68
N SER A 943 6.79 25.21 -42.54
CA SER A 943 6.72 24.49 -41.27
C SER A 943 8.07 24.51 -40.57
N THR A 944 8.04 24.65 -39.25
CA THR A 944 9.22 24.47 -38.39
C THR A 944 9.45 23.01 -38.00
N ALA A 945 8.72 22.06 -38.61
CA ALA A 945 8.85 20.64 -38.32
C ALA A 945 10.33 20.23 -38.28
N ALA A 946 10.76 19.74 -37.12
CA ALA A 946 12.11 19.35 -36.81
C ALA A 946 12.21 17.82 -36.78
N TYR A 947 13.40 17.33 -37.13
CA TYR A 947 13.79 15.96 -36.83
C TYR A 947 13.77 15.76 -35.31
N LYS A 948 13.06 14.74 -34.84
CA LYS A 948 13.16 14.33 -33.44
C LYS A 948 14.48 13.58 -33.29
N SER A 949 15.41 14.13 -32.50
CA SER A 949 16.70 13.48 -32.25
C SER A 949 16.49 12.04 -31.80
N ASP A 950 17.48 11.19 -32.06
CA ASP A 950 17.50 9.85 -31.50
C ASP A 950 16.38 8.91 -32.01
N THR A 951 15.70 9.29 -33.10
CA THR A 951 14.62 8.46 -33.69
C THR A 951 15.01 7.75 -34.97
N TYR A 952 16.16 8.10 -35.57
CA TYR A 952 16.64 7.50 -36.80
C TYR A 952 17.20 6.09 -36.56
N ARG A 953 16.46 5.08 -37.02
CA ARG A 953 16.73 3.65 -36.82
C ARG A 953 16.85 2.95 -38.17
N ILE A 954 17.83 2.06 -38.30
CA ILE A 954 17.99 1.19 -39.48
C ILE A 954 17.93 -0.26 -39.04
N GLU A 955 16.95 -1.01 -39.55
CA GLU A 955 16.71 -2.40 -39.17
C GLU A 955 16.47 -3.29 -40.38
N ALA A 956 16.81 -4.58 -40.25
CA ALA A 956 16.52 -5.57 -41.29
C ALA A 956 15.10 -6.11 -41.12
N ASP A 957 14.35 -6.20 -42.23
CA ASP A 957 13.04 -6.86 -42.30
C ASP A 957 13.13 -8.04 -43.28
N GLY A 958 13.59 -9.18 -42.76
CA GLY A 958 13.93 -10.36 -43.55
C GLY A 958 15.07 -10.08 -44.55
N ASP A 959 14.67 -9.91 -45.81
CA ASP A 959 15.54 -9.62 -46.96
C ASP A 959 15.55 -8.12 -47.33
N ASP A 960 14.65 -7.32 -46.76
CA ASP A 960 14.54 -5.88 -46.96
C ASP A 960 15.22 -5.09 -45.84
N LEU A 961 15.37 -3.79 -46.05
CA LEU A 961 15.87 -2.84 -45.06
C LEU A 961 14.81 -1.77 -44.78
N LEU A 962 14.50 -1.55 -43.52
CA LEU A 962 13.61 -0.49 -43.06
C LEU A 962 14.42 0.62 -42.40
N VAL A 963 14.14 1.85 -42.80
CA VAL A 963 14.64 3.06 -42.17
C VAL A 963 13.46 3.78 -41.52
N LYS A 964 13.53 4.00 -40.21
CA LYS A 964 12.47 4.62 -39.43
C LYS A 964 12.98 5.89 -38.78
N PHE A 965 12.18 6.95 -38.76
CA PHE A 965 12.50 8.19 -38.05
C PHE A 965 11.22 8.97 -37.75
N GLN A 966 11.30 9.98 -36.88
CA GLN A 966 10.16 10.80 -36.50
C GLN A 966 10.44 12.29 -36.74
N LEU A 967 9.36 13.03 -36.98
CA LEU A 967 9.33 14.48 -36.91
C LEU A 967 8.55 14.91 -35.66
N ASP A 968 8.82 16.11 -35.15
CA ASP A 968 8.12 16.70 -34.00
C ASP A 968 6.67 17.14 -34.29
N LYS A 969 6.25 17.09 -35.56
CA LYS A 969 4.92 17.44 -36.04
C LYS A 969 4.36 16.36 -36.95
N SER A 970 3.04 16.14 -36.86
CA SER A 970 2.30 15.25 -37.75
C SER A 970 2.41 15.74 -39.20
N ILE A 971 2.61 14.82 -40.13
CA ILE A 971 2.71 15.10 -41.56
C ILE A 971 1.39 14.89 -42.28
N ASP A 972 1.16 15.65 -43.36
CA ASP A 972 0.07 15.36 -44.28
C ASP A 972 0.45 14.17 -45.17
N THR A 973 -0.20 13.03 -44.95
CA THR A 973 0.09 11.79 -45.68
C THR A 973 -0.23 11.88 -47.17
N ASP A 974 -1.09 12.81 -47.60
CA ASP A 974 -1.38 13.01 -49.03
C ASP A 974 -0.24 13.73 -49.76
N SER A 975 0.60 14.44 -49.00
CA SER A 975 1.82 15.10 -49.46
C SER A 975 3.03 14.16 -49.48
N LEU A 976 2.96 13.00 -48.81
CA LEU A 976 4.07 12.08 -48.61
C LEU A 976 4.43 11.33 -49.90
N ASP A 977 5.69 11.41 -50.32
CA ASP A 977 6.19 10.78 -51.53
C ASP A 977 7.63 10.30 -51.34
N ARG A 978 7.94 9.08 -51.81
CA ARG A 978 9.27 8.47 -51.64
C ARG A 978 10.41 9.28 -52.23
N SER A 979 10.14 10.13 -53.24
CA SER A 979 11.15 10.99 -53.86
C SER A 979 11.64 12.11 -52.94
N GLN A 980 10.96 12.35 -51.83
CA GLN A 980 11.31 13.37 -50.83
C GLN A 980 12.42 12.92 -49.89
N PHE A 981 12.79 11.64 -49.89
CA PHE A 981 13.75 11.10 -48.94
C PHE A 981 14.94 10.44 -49.63
N LYS A 982 16.11 10.57 -49.00
CA LYS A 982 17.31 9.80 -49.31
C LYS A 982 17.95 9.28 -48.04
N VAL A 983 18.49 8.07 -48.14
CA VAL A 983 19.36 7.47 -47.10
C VAL A 983 20.64 7.02 -47.79
N ALA A 984 21.79 7.46 -47.28
CA ALA A 984 23.09 7.21 -47.94
C ALA A 984 23.09 7.63 -49.42
N GLY A 985 22.31 8.66 -49.78
CA GLY A 985 22.13 9.14 -51.15
C GLY A 985 21.12 8.36 -52.01
N GLU A 986 20.55 7.26 -51.52
CA GLU A 986 19.61 6.39 -52.24
C GLU A 986 18.15 6.66 -51.88
N ASN A 987 17.27 6.72 -52.90
CA ASN A 987 15.83 6.88 -52.69
C ASN A 987 15.16 5.57 -52.26
N PRO A 988 14.21 5.60 -51.32
CA PRO A 988 13.46 4.41 -50.92
C PRO A 988 12.50 3.93 -52.00
N ASP A 989 12.08 2.66 -51.90
CA ASP A 989 11.16 2.04 -52.85
C ASP A 989 9.70 2.35 -52.51
N SER A 990 9.41 2.47 -51.21
CA SER A 990 8.15 2.99 -50.72
C SER A 990 8.36 3.80 -49.44
N VAL A 991 7.42 4.68 -49.16
CA VAL A 991 7.32 5.44 -47.91
C VAL A 991 5.91 5.29 -47.38
N TYR A 992 5.77 5.12 -46.08
CA TYR A 992 4.49 5.12 -45.38
C TYR A 992 4.69 5.57 -43.95
N VAL A 993 3.58 5.79 -43.25
CA VAL A 993 3.56 6.16 -41.83
C VAL A 993 3.09 4.97 -41.01
N ASP A 994 3.81 4.67 -39.92
CA ASP A 994 3.47 3.66 -38.93
C ASP A 994 3.50 4.31 -37.53
N GLY A 995 2.32 4.67 -37.01
CA GLY A 995 2.19 5.56 -35.84
C GLY A 995 2.82 6.93 -36.12
N SER A 996 3.79 7.34 -35.28
CA SER A 996 4.58 8.57 -35.50
C SER A 996 5.80 8.37 -36.41
N ASN A 997 6.13 7.13 -36.79
CA ASN A 997 7.31 6.85 -37.60
C ASN A 997 7.01 7.06 -39.09
N ILE A 998 7.89 7.79 -39.76
CA ILE A 998 8.03 7.72 -41.21
C ILE A 998 8.92 6.52 -41.51
N VAL A 999 8.39 5.57 -42.28
CA VAL A 999 9.08 4.33 -42.63
C VAL A 999 9.45 4.35 -44.11
N LEU A 1000 10.74 4.30 -44.38
CA LEU A 1000 11.30 4.15 -45.71
C LEU A 1000 11.70 2.69 -45.91
N ARG A 1001 11.12 2.03 -46.91
CA ARG A 1001 11.45 0.63 -47.23
C ARG A 1001 12.35 0.55 -48.44
N TYR A 1002 13.44 -0.21 -48.30
CA TYR A 1002 14.36 -0.57 -49.36
C TYR A 1002 14.25 -2.07 -49.60
N SER A 1003 13.81 -2.44 -50.81
CA SER A 1003 13.56 -3.84 -51.16
C SER A 1003 14.80 -4.50 -51.74
N LYS A 1004 14.94 -5.80 -51.50
CA LYS A 1004 16.04 -6.62 -52.04
C LYS A 1004 16.14 -6.54 -53.57
N ASP A 1005 17.36 -6.65 -54.09
CA ASP A 1005 17.70 -6.75 -55.53
C ASP A 1005 17.34 -5.53 -56.40
N ILE A 1006 16.99 -4.38 -55.80
CA ILE A 1006 16.79 -3.13 -56.54
C ILE A 1006 18.14 -2.40 -56.72
N PRO A 1007 18.60 -2.17 -57.96
CA PRO A 1007 19.84 -1.44 -58.23
C PRO A 1007 19.79 -0.02 -57.65
N GLY A 1008 20.87 0.39 -56.99
CA GLY A 1008 21.10 1.76 -56.54
C GLY A 1008 21.50 2.71 -57.69
N THR A 1009 21.59 4.00 -57.38
CA THR A 1009 21.88 5.06 -58.36
C THR A 1009 23.25 5.72 -58.18
N THR A 1010 24.01 5.37 -57.14
CA THR A 1010 25.17 6.15 -56.67
C THR A 1010 26.15 6.63 -57.76
N THR A 1011 26.05 7.94 -58.04
CA THR A 1011 27.14 8.83 -58.45
C THR A 1011 27.51 9.74 -57.27
N THR A 1012 28.80 9.74 -56.91
CA THR A 1012 29.54 10.84 -56.26
C THR A 1012 29.07 11.32 -54.87
N GLY A 1013 29.23 10.49 -53.85
CA GLY A 1013 29.55 10.93 -52.48
C GLY A 1013 30.76 10.12 -52.04
N THR A 1014 31.90 10.79 -51.78
CA THR A 1014 33.25 10.19 -51.55
C THR A 1014 33.35 8.77 -52.07
N ALA A 1015 33.56 8.63 -53.38
CA ALA A 1015 33.79 7.33 -53.99
C ALA A 1015 34.72 6.53 -53.08
N PHE A 1016 34.20 5.41 -52.59
CA PHE A 1016 34.93 4.41 -51.84
C PHE A 1016 36.24 4.18 -52.59
N THR A 1017 37.32 4.81 -52.11
CA THR A 1017 38.64 4.50 -52.63
C THR A 1017 38.96 3.21 -51.92
N LEU A 1018 38.64 2.07 -52.55
CA LEU A 1018 39.13 0.76 -52.14
C LEU A 1018 40.65 0.90 -52.07
N GLY A 1019 41.19 1.25 -50.89
CA GLY A 1019 42.59 1.56 -50.69
C GLY A 1019 43.48 0.33 -50.87
N PHE A 1020 42.86 -0.85 -50.96
CA PHE A 1020 43.54 -2.10 -51.27
C PHE A 1020 43.44 -2.41 -52.77
N ALA A 1021 44.55 -2.22 -53.47
CA ALA A 1021 44.80 -2.75 -54.81
C ALA A 1021 44.52 -4.27 -54.91
N ASP A 1022 44.49 -4.96 -53.78
CA ASP A 1022 44.35 -6.40 -53.65
C ASP A 1022 42.89 -6.90 -53.46
N TYR A 1023 41.94 -6.09 -52.97
CA TYR A 1023 40.52 -6.50 -52.91
C TYR A 1023 39.94 -6.78 -54.32
N ILE A 1024 40.63 -6.26 -55.34
CA ILE A 1024 40.27 -6.21 -56.76
C ILE A 1024 40.52 -7.55 -57.49
N ASN A 1025 41.24 -8.50 -56.90
CA ASN A 1025 41.70 -9.71 -57.60
C ASN A 1025 40.82 -10.96 -57.41
N ASN A 1026 39.60 -10.85 -56.85
CA ASN A 1026 38.61 -11.92 -56.97
C ASN A 1026 37.96 -11.86 -58.37
N PRO A 1027 38.14 -12.83 -59.29
CA PRO A 1027 37.55 -12.81 -60.63
C PRO A 1027 36.01 -12.76 -60.64
N ALA A 1028 35.32 -13.21 -59.58
CA ALA A 1028 33.86 -13.04 -59.47
C ALA A 1028 33.45 -11.58 -59.20
N TYR A 1029 34.29 -10.81 -58.49
CA TYR A 1029 34.10 -9.37 -58.24
C TYR A 1029 34.70 -8.51 -59.37
N ALA A 1030 35.81 -8.95 -59.97
CA ALA A 1030 36.43 -8.32 -61.13
C ALA A 1030 35.53 -8.40 -62.38
N ALA A 1031 34.72 -9.45 -62.51
CA ALA A 1031 33.67 -9.55 -63.53
C ALA A 1031 32.56 -8.50 -63.36
N LYS A 1032 32.26 -8.07 -62.12
CA LYS A 1032 31.37 -6.92 -61.84
C LYS A 1032 32.07 -5.57 -62.07
N LYS A 1033 33.40 -5.49 -61.93
CA LYS A 1033 34.22 -4.27 -62.06
C LYS A 1033 34.62 -3.91 -63.51
N ALA A 1034 34.59 -4.85 -64.46
CA ALA A 1034 35.10 -4.64 -65.83
C ALA A 1034 34.32 -3.63 -66.71
N SER A 1035 33.38 -2.85 -66.17
CA SER A 1035 32.79 -1.69 -66.81
C SER A 1035 32.90 -0.48 -65.87
N SER A 1036 33.71 0.50 -66.25
CA SER A 1036 34.12 1.68 -65.45
C SER A 1036 33.01 2.72 -65.20
N THR A 1037 31.75 2.30 -65.10
CA THR A 1037 30.59 3.14 -64.73
C THR A 1037 29.50 2.37 -63.97
N ASN A 1038 29.78 1.20 -63.40
CA ASN A 1038 28.70 0.38 -62.86
C ASN A 1038 28.31 0.70 -61.39
N THR A 1039 27.21 1.43 -61.30
CA THR A 1039 26.30 1.75 -60.18
C THR A 1039 25.56 0.51 -59.62
N ASN A 1040 26.23 -0.64 -59.47
CA ASN A 1040 25.57 -1.95 -59.32
C ASN A 1040 25.52 -2.52 -57.88
N LEU A 1041 25.73 -1.70 -56.85
CA LEU A 1041 25.26 -2.07 -55.51
C LEU A 1041 23.73 -1.99 -55.52
N THR A 1042 23.08 -2.96 -54.89
CA THR A 1042 21.67 -2.77 -54.51
C THR A 1042 21.60 -1.59 -53.54
N LYS A 1043 20.44 -0.93 -53.45
CA LYS A 1043 20.25 0.18 -52.51
C LYS A 1043 20.59 -0.22 -51.06
N ILE A 1044 20.22 -1.45 -50.67
CA ILE A 1044 20.52 -2.03 -49.36
C ILE A 1044 22.04 -2.13 -49.13
N GLU A 1045 22.79 -2.65 -50.10
CA GLU A 1045 24.26 -2.75 -50.00
C GLU A 1045 24.92 -1.37 -49.89
N ALA A 1046 24.40 -0.35 -50.61
CA ALA A 1046 24.92 1.01 -50.53
C ALA A 1046 24.71 1.64 -49.13
N ILE A 1047 23.54 1.42 -48.52
CA ILE A 1047 23.24 1.88 -47.16
C ILE A 1047 24.08 1.12 -46.13
N LYS A 1048 24.12 -0.21 -46.21
CA LYS A 1048 24.88 -1.07 -45.28
C LYS A 1048 26.39 -0.83 -45.31
N ALA A 1049 26.93 -0.41 -46.45
CA ALA A 1049 28.33 -0.06 -46.58
C ALA A 1049 28.71 1.19 -45.77
N GLN A 1050 27.78 2.13 -45.55
CA GLN A 1050 28.01 3.31 -44.70
C GLN A 1050 27.75 3.01 -43.21
N GLY A 1051 27.07 1.90 -42.90
CA GLY A 1051 26.78 1.48 -41.53
C GLY A 1051 26.02 2.55 -40.77
N SER A 1052 26.41 2.81 -39.52
CA SER A 1052 25.83 3.88 -38.71
C SER A 1052 25.98 5.27 -39.33
N ALA A 1053 26.95 5.51 -40.22
CA ALA A 1053 27.17 6.81 -40.88
C ALA A 1053 26.29 7.06 -42.12
N ALA A 1054 25.21 6.30 -42.32
CA ALA A 1054 24.30 6.50 -43.43
C ALA A 1054 23.45 7.77 -43.24
N ASP A 1055 23.76 8.86 -43.94
CA ASP A 1055 23.03 10.13 -43.84
C ASP A 1055 21.55 9.99 -44.24
N LEU A 1056 20.63 10.55 -43.45
CA LEU A 1056 19.20 10.67 -43.75
C LEU A 1056 18.87 12.12 -44.16
N GLU A 1057 18.24 12.28 -45.33
CA GLU A 1057 17.93 13.58 -45.91
C GLU A 1057 16.47 13.69 -46.35
N ILE A 1058 15.88 14.88 -46.13
CA ILE A 1058 14.73 15.37 -46.89
C ILE A 1058 15.26 16.16 -48.08
N VAL A 1059 14.87 15.77 -49.28
CA VAL A 1059 15.24 16.39 -50.55
C VAL A 1059 14.02 16.92 -51.28
N THR A 1060 14.23 17.76 -52.30
CA THR A 1060 13.15 18.22 -53.17
C THR A 1060 12.57 17.05 -53.96
N GLY A 1061 11.34 16.63 -53.64
CA GLY A 1061 10.60 15.61 -54.37
C GLY A 1061 9.71 16.16 -55.49
N THR A 1062 8.89 15.28 -56.08
CA THR A 1062 7.84 15.64 -57.06
C THR A 1062 6.69 16.43 -56.43
N LYS A 1063 6.50 16.27 -55.12
CA LYS A 1063 5.59 17.03 -54.26
C LYS A 1063 6.38 17.66 -53.11
N ALA A 1064 5.92 18.82 -52.63
CA ALA A 1064 6.42 19.38 -51.38
C ALA A 1064 5.88 18.55 -50.21
N LEU A 1065 6.77 18.12 -49.30
CA LEU A 1065 6.36 17.49 -48.05
C LEU A 1065 5.71 18.56 -47.16
N GLN A 1066 4.55 18.27 -46.59
CA GLN A 1066 3.79 19.23 -45.79
C GLN A 1066 3.52 18.65 -44.39
N ASP A 1067 3.44 19.54 -43.39
CA ASP A 1067 2.81 19.18 -42.12
C ASP A 1067 1.29 19.03 -42.29
N ILE A 1068 0.62 18.48 -41.28
CA ILE A 1068 -0.82 18.20 -41.35
C ILE A 1068 -1.69 19.46 -41.56
N ALA A 1069 -1.18 20.66 -41.24
CA ALA A 1069 -1.87 21.93 -41.51
C ALA A 1069 -1.64 22.42 -42.96
N GLY A 1070 -0.74 21.81 -43.71
CA GLY A 1070 -0.42 22.14 -45.10
C GLY A 1070 0.80 23.06 -45.28
N ALA A 1071 1.55 23.36 -44.22
CA ALA A 1071 2.76 24.16 -44.32
C ALA A 1071 3.92 23.32 -44.87
N THR A 1072 4.72 23.88 -45.78
CA THR A 1072 5.81 23.14 -46.46
C THR A 1072 7.00 22.88 -45.53
N ILE A 1073 7.49 21.64 -45.50
CA ILE A 1073 8.73 21.23 -44.81
C ILE A 1073 9.89 21.35 -45.80
N ALA A 1074 10.86 22.21 -45.48
CA ALA A 1074 12.00 22.48 -46.37
C ALA A 1074 13.03 21.33 -46.41
N PRO A 1075 13.66 21.07 -47.58
CA PRO A 1075 14.78 20.11 -47.71
C PRO A 1075 15.91 20.40 -46.72
N ARG A 1076 16.43 19.34 -46.09
CA ARG A 1076 17.53 19.38 -45.13
C ARG A 1076 18.08 17.98 -44.85
N THR A 1077 19.32 17.89 -44.41
CA THR A 1077 19.83 16.69 -43.74
C THR A 1077 19.17 16.59 -42.36
N LEU A 1078 18.55 15.45 -42.05
CA LEU A 1078 17.90 15.20 -40.75
C LEU A 1078 18.88 14.63 -39.74
N ALA A 1079 19.69 13.66 -40.15
CA ALA A 1079 20.68 13.00 -39.30
C ALA A 1079 21.86 12.51 -40.14
N THR A 1080 23.07 12.58 -39.59
CA THR A 1080 24.30 12.08 -40.25
C THR A 1080 24.79 10.75 -39.68
N VAL A 1081 24.22 10.33 -38.56
CA VAL A 1081 24.49 9.05 -37.90
C VAL A 1081 23.15 8.46 -37.49
N ALA A 1082 22.98 7.15 -37.70
CA ALA A 1082 21.85 6.39 -37.21
C ALA A 1082 21.96 6.24 -35.70
N TYR A 1083 20.85 6.50 -35.01
CA TYR A 1083 20.79 6.40 -33.56
C TYR A 1083 20.82 4.96 -33.06
N ASP A 1084 20.04 4.08 -33.70
CA ASP A 1084 20.16 2.63 -33.55
C ASP A 1084 20.37 2.01 -34.93
N TYR A 1085 21.54 1.41 -35.13
CA TYR A 1085 21.83 0.64 -36.33
C TYR A 1085 21.75 -0.85 -36.00
N LEU A 1086 20.61 -1.49 -36.30
CA LEU A 1086 20.29 -2.87 -35.91
C LEU A 1086 20.40 -3.87 -37.07
N ALA A 1087 20.82 -3.42 -38.25
CA ALA A 1087 21.04 -4.30 -39.39
C ALA A 1087 22.36 -5.08 -39.22
N ALA A 1088 22.31 -6.27 -38.60
CA ALA A 1088 23.48 -7.11 -38.40
C ALA A 1088 24.29 -7.37 -39.69
N PRO A 1089 25.64 -7.41 -39.62
CA PRO A 1089 26.46 -7.92 -40.70
C PRO A 1089 26.00 -9.34 -41.05
N LYS A 1090 26.04 -9.68 -42.34
CA LYS A 1090 25.83 -11.03 -42.86
C LYS A 1090 27.02 -11.37 -43.75
N THR A 1091 27.46 -12.61 -43.67
CA THR A 1091 28.54 -13.10 -44.52
C THR A 1091 28.06 -13.28 -45.94
N ASN A 1092 28.86 -12.82 -46.90
CA ASN A 1092 28.63 -13.10 -48.30
C ASN A 1092 29.64 -14.14 -48.81
N SER A 1093 29.27 -15.42 -48.68
CA SER A 1093 30.17 -16.54 -48.94
C SER A 1093 30.65 -16.65 -50.38
N ASP A 1094 29.89 -16.11 -51.33
CA ASP A 1094 30.23 -16.16 -52.75
C ASP A 1094 31.46 -15.29 -53.07
N TYR A 1095 31.84 -14.42 -52.15
CA TYR A 1095 32.97 -13.52 -52.27
C TYR A 1095 34.13 -13.84 -51.33
N TRP A 1096 34.09 -14.96 -50.62
CA TRP A 1096 35.24 -15.42 -49.84
C TRP A 1096 36.32 -16.00 -50.75
N TYR A 1097 37.59 -15.70 -50.47
CA TYR A 1097 38.71 -16.18 -51.28
C TYR A 1097 40.01 -16.28 -50.47
N ALA A 1098 41.00 -16.95 -51.06
CA ALA A 1098 42.35 -17.05 -50.53
C ALA A 1098 43.36 -16.48 -51.53
N LYS A 1099 44.53 -16.05 -51.05
CA LYS A 1099 45.64 -15.53 -51.86
C LYS A 1099 46.96 -16.13 -51.45
N THR A 1100 47.79 -16.47 -52.45
CA THR A 1100 49.15 -16.97 -52.19
C THR A 1100 50.12 -15.86 -51.80
N SER A 1101 49.86 -14.61 -52.20
CA SER A 1101 50.66 -13.43 -51.88
C SER A 1101 49.80 -12.33 -51.26
N TYR A 1102 50.14 -11.92 -50.04
CA TYR A 1102 49.53 -10.85 -49.28
C TYR A 1102 50.62 -9.95 -48.70
N VAL A 1103 50.47 -8.63 -48.87
CA VAL A 1103 51.37 -7.61 -48.34
C VAL A 1103 50.55 -6.47 -47.74
N ASP A 1104 50.73 -6.17 -46.45
CA ASP A 1104 50.17 -5.00 -45.76
C ASP A 1104 51.20 -4.40 -44.80
N GLY A 1105 51.72 -3.22 -45.13
CA GLY A 1105 52.84 -2.60 -44.42
C GLY A 1105 54.09 -3.49 -44.41
N THR A 1106 54.52 -3.96 -43.23
CA THR A 1106 55.65 -4.88 -43.05
C THR A 1106 55.25 -6.36 -43.06
N THR A 1107 53.95 -6.67 -43.08
CA THR A 1107 53.44 -8.05 -43.04
C THR A 1107 53.45 -8.63 -44.45
N THR A 1108 54.12 -9.77 -44.64
CA THR A 1108 54.18 -10.51 -45.91
C THR A 1108 53.80 -11.97 -45.70
N GLY A 1109 52.98 -12.54 -46.58
CA GLY A 1109 52.50 -13.93 -46.45
C GLY A 1109 51.43 -14.31 -47.46
N SER A 1110 50.49 -15.15 -47.03
CA SER A 1110 49.28 -15.55 -47.73
C SER A 1110 48.06 -15.17 -46.89
N ALA A 1111 46.87 -15.06 -47.48
CA ALA A 1111 45.69 -14.62 -46.74
C ALA A 1111 44.41 -15.37 -47.15
N VAL A 1112 43.47 -15.47 -46.21
CA VAL A 1112 42.07 -15.83 -46.47
C VAL A 1112 41.21 -14.62 -46.12
N VAL A 1113 40.36 -14.20 -47.06
CA VAL A 1113 39.51 -13.00 -46.94
C VAL A 1113 38.06 -13.43 -46.86
N LEU A 1114 37.40 -13.08 -45.76
CA LEU A 1114 35.98 -13.33 -45.51
C LEU A 1114 35.24 -12.00 -45.55
N THR A 1115 34.27 -11.88 -46.45
CA THR A 1115 33.56 -10.62 -46.74
C THR A 1115 32.15 -10.62 -46.14
N PHE A 1116 31.74 -9.47 -45.65
CA PHE A 1116 30.42 -9.17 -45.09
C PHE A 1116 29.70 -8.12 -45.95
N ASP A 1117 28.38 -8.05 -45.81
CA ASP A 1117 27.52 -7.06 -46.49
C ASP A 1117 27.51 -5.68 -45.81
N ASN A 1118 28.05 -5.58 -44.59
CA ASN A 1118 28.23 -4.35 -43.82
C ASN A 1118 29.71 -4.02 -43.62
N ALA A 1119 30.04 -2.73 -43.45
CA ALA A 1119 31.29 -2.33 -42.82
C ALA A 1119 31.39 -2.90 -41.39
N ILE A 1120 32.57 -3.39 -41.01
CA ILE A 1120 32.85 -3.99 -39.72
C ILE A 1120 33.60 -2.98 -38.85
N ASP A 1121 33.20 -2.82 -37.58
CA ASP A 1121 33.88 -1.94 -36.64
C ASP A 1121 35.33 -2.41 -36.45
N PRO A 1122 36.33 -1.53 -36.62
CA PRO A 1122 37.73 -1.86 -36.39
C PRO A 1122 38.06 -2.40 -34.99
N HIS A 1123 37.20 -2.18 -33.99
CA HIS A 1123 37.34 -2.67 -32.63
C HIS A 1123 36.71 -4.06 -32.39
N SER A 1124 36.04 -4.66 -33.39
CA SER A 1124 35.43 -5.99 -33.24
C SER A 1124 36.46 -7.00 -32.73
N GLY A 1125 36.15 -7.74 -31.67
CA GLY A 1125 37.07 -8.63 -30.95
C GLY A 1125 37.44 -9.95 -31.66
N VAL A 1126 37.43 -9.99 -32.99
CA VAL A 1126 37.68 -11.18 -33.81
C VAL A 1126 39.05 -11.78 -33.51
N LYS A 1127 39.10 -13.10 -33.32
CA LYS A 1127 40.30 -13.87 -33.04
C LYS A 1127 40.68 -14.76 -34.22
N THR A 1128 41.97 -15.08 -34.31
CA THR A 1128 42.49 -15.99 -35.35
C THR A 1128 41.93 -17.40 -35.30
N ASP A 1129 41.39 -17.82 -34.16
CA ASP A 1129 40.78 -19.13 -33.97
C ASP A 1129 39.26 -19.13 -33.98
N ASP A 1130 38.60 -18.01 -34.27
CA ASP A 1130 37.16 -17.97 -34.53
C ASP A 1130 36.77 -18.78 -35.77
N PHE A 1131 37.71 -18.90 -36.71
CA PHE A 1131 37.62 -19.73 -37.90
C PHE A 1131 38.70 -20.80 -37.92
N THR A 1132 38.36 -21.93 -38.54
CA THR A 1132 39.28 -23.02 -38.86
C THR A 1132 39.54 -23.03 -40.36
N PHE A 1133 40.81 -23.20 -40.72
CA PHE A 1133 41.25 -23.23 -42.12
C PHE A 1133 41.88 -24.57 -42.43
N THR A 1134 41.42 -25.24 -43.47
CA THR A 1134 41.99 -26.52 -43.95
C THR A 1134 42.66 -26.27 -45.30
N ILE A 1135 43.99 -26.43 -45.34
CA ILE A 1135 44.81 -26.13 -46.52
C ILE A 1135 45.58 -27.41 -46.86
N GLY A 1136 45.35 -27.96 -48.05
CA GLY A 1136 45.95 -29.24 -48.45
C GLY A 1136 45.53 -30.43 -47.59
N GLY A 1137 44.34 -30.36 -46.97
CA GLY A 1137 43.82 -31.40 -46.06
C GLY A 1137 44.27 -31.27 -44.61
N GLU A 1138 45.15 -30.32 -44.29
CA GLU A 1138 45.63 -30.06 -42.92
C GLU A 1138 44.96 -28.84 -42.32
N SER A 1139 44.61 -28.90 -41.04
CA SER A 1139 44.15 -27.73 -40.27
C SER A 1139 45.32 -26.77 -40.02
N VAL A 1140 45.19 -25.53 -40.47
CA VAL A 1140 46.19 -24.46 -40.34
C VAL A 1140 45.57 -23.28 -39.60
N LYS A 1141 46.26 -22.82 -38.55
CA LYS A 1141 45.85 -21.63 -37.79
C LYS A 1141 46.50 -20.36 -38.36
N ALA A 1142 45.69 -19.33 -38.62
CA ALA A 1142 46.17 -18.00 -39.02
C ALA A 1142 47.10 -17.39 -37.95
N ASP A 1143 48.04 -16.56 -38.37
CA ASP A 1143 48.97 -15.86 -37.46
C ASP A 1143 48.34 -14.60 -36.87
N LEU A 1144 47.53 -13.90 -37.66
CA LEU A 1144 46.77 -12.72 -37.24
C LEU A 1144 45.50 -12.60 -38.09
N VAL A 1145 44.55 -11.81 -37.60
CA VAL A 1145 43.34 -11.39 -38.32
C VAL A 1145 43.31 -9.87 -38.33
N GLN A 1146 42.96 -9.28 -39.46
CA GLN A 1146 42.80 -7.84 -39.63
C GLN A 1146 41.38 -7.54 -40.09
N ILE A 1147 40.80 -6.47 -39.58
CA ILE A 1147 39.55 -5.91 -40.08
C ILE A 1147 39.90 -4.84 -41.10
N LYS A 1148 39.35 -4.98 -42.31
CA LYS A 1148 39.53 -4.05 -43.42
C LYS A 1148 38.17 -3.80 -44.04
N ASP A 1149 37.59 -2.65 -43.72
CA ASP A 1149 36.25 -2.24 -44.15
C ASP A 1149 35.20 -3.30 -43.80
N ASN A 1150 34.64 -3.99 -44.79
CA ASN A 1150 33.63 -5.04 -44.63
C ASN A 1150 34.23 -6.46 -44.60
N ALA A 1151 35.53 -6.63 -44.41
CA ALA A 1151 36.18 -7.93 -44.52
C ALA A 1151 37.11 -8.25 -43.35
N LEU A 1152 37.14 -9.55 -43.02
CA LEU A 1152 38.11 -10.15 -42.12
C LEU A 1152 39.22 -10.80 -42.95
N VAL A 1153 40.45 -10.37 -42.73
CA VAL A 1153 41.64 -10.82 -43.45
C VAL A 1153 42.50 -11.66 -42.51
N PHE A 1154 42.45 -12.97 -42.68
CA PHE A 1154 43.27 -13.92 -41.91
C PHE A 1154 44.60 -14.13 -42.63
N VAL A 1155 45.70 -13.77 -41.99
CA VAL A 1155 47.03 -13.77 -42.60
C VAL A 1155 47.86 -14.95 -42.08
N PHE A 1156 48.60 -15.58 -42.98
CA PHE A 1156 49.45 -16.73 -42.76
C PHE A 1156 50.86 -16.40 -43.25
N THR A 1157 51.86 -16.54 -42.40
CA THR A 1157 53.25 -16.09 -42.62
C THR A 1157 54.21 -17.28 -42.55
N GLY A 1158 55.47 -17.05 -42.97
CA GLY A 1158 56.54 -18.06 -42.88
C GLY A 1158 56.18 -19.40 -43.57
N THR A 1159 56.38 -20.51 -42.86
CA THR A 1159 56.11 -21.87 -43.38
C THR A 1159 54.62 -22.19 -43.52
N LYS A 1160 53.73 -21.37 -42.96
CA LYS A 1160 52.27 -21.51 -43.16
C LYS A 1160 51.85 -20.92 -44.50
N ALA A 1161 52.46 -19.79 -44.89
CA ALA A 1161 52.24 -19.17 -46.20
C ALA A 1161 52.60 -20.13 -47.34
N THR A 1162 53.68 -20.91 -47.19
CA THR A 1162 54.10 -21.90 -48.20
C THR A 1162 53.11 -23.06 -48.38
N LYS A 1163 52.07 -23.18 -47.54
CA LYS A 1163 50.99 -24.16 -47.75
C LYS A 1163 49.97 -23.69 -48.80
N PHE A 1164 49.93 -22.39 -49.10
CA PHE A 1164 49.16 -21.81 -50.20
C PHE A 1164 49.94 -21.98 -51.51
N THR A 1165 50.12 -23.23 -51.96
CA THR A 1165 50.78 -23.52 -53.24
C THR A 1165 49.76 -23.62 -54.37
N ALA A 1166 49.83 -22.71 -55.34
CA ALA A 1166 49.23 -22.94 -56.64
C ALA A 1166 50.10 -23.96 -57.39
N SER A 1167 49.68 -25.23 -57.46
CA SER A 1167 50.41 -26.23 -58.25
C SER A 1167 49.64 -26.64 -59.49
N THR A 1168 50.19 -26.22 -60.63
CA THR A 1168 50.07 -26.80 -61.99
C THR A 1168 48.68 -27.23 -62.49
N SER A 1169 48.10 -26.37 -63.31
CA SER A 1169 47.13 -26.56 -64.42
C SER A 1169 45.88 -27.45 -64.33
N THR A 1170 45.62 -28.28 -63.31
CA THR A 1170 44.36 -29.08 -63.27
C THR A 1170 43.79 -29.43 -61.89
N ALA A 1171 44.44 -29.11 -60.76
CA ALA A 1171 43.88 -29.35 -59.42
C ALA A 1171 43.59 -28.04 -58.67
N THR A 1172 42.32 -27.68 -58.53
CA THR A 1172 41.87 -26.54 -57.70
C THR A 1172 41.98 -26.94 -56.23
N TYR A 1173 43.05 -26.56 -55.54
CA TYR A 1173 43.05 -26.63 -54.08
C TYR A 1173 42.14 -25.53 -53.56
N ASN A 1174 41.03 -25.94 -52.98
CA ASN A 1174 40.17 -25.04 -52.22
C ASN A 1174 40.66 -25.00 -50.77
N VAL A 1175 40.68 -23.81 -50.18
CA VAL A 1175 40.88 -23.67 -48.73
C VAL A 1175 39.55 -23.93 -48.06
N GLY A 1176 39.49 -24.94 -47.19
CA GLY A 1176 38.32 -25.18 -46.36
C GLY A 1176 38.25 -24.13 -45.25
N VAL A 1177 37.16 -23.38 -45.18
CA VAL A 1177 36.89 -22.39 -44.12
C VAL A 1177 35.65 -22.86 -43.36
N ALA A 1178 35.78 -23.05 -42.05
CA ALA A 1178 34.64 -23.36 -41.20
C ALA A 1178 34.69 -22.53 -39.92
N LEU A 1179 33.53 -22.08 -39.48
CA LEU A 1179 33.39 -21.39 -38.20
C LEU A 1179 33.68 -22.37 -37.05
N LYS A 1180 34.53 -22.00 -36.10
CA LYS A 1180 34.91 -22.89 -34.97
C LYS A 1180 33.84 -22.91 -33.88
N ASN A 1181 33.23 -21.77 -33.60
CA ASN A 1181 32.17 -21.60 -32.61
C ASN A 1181 31.18 -20.51 -33.08
N THR A 1182 29.94 -20.55 -32.61
CA THR A 1182 28.89 -19.62 -33.05
C THR A 1182 28.92 -18.25 -32.35
N SER A 1183 29.87 -18.03 -31.44
CA SER A 1183 29.99 -16.83 -30.62
C SER A 1183 31.23 -16.05 -31.04
N ILE A 1184 31.18 -15.45 -32.23
CA ILE A 1184 32.27 -14.61 -32.74
C ILE A 1184 31.92 -13.13 -32.58
N ASP A 1185 32.92 -12.32 -32.26
CA ASP A 1185 32.74 -10.90 -32.00
C ASP A 1185 33.00 -10.10 -33.27
N VAL A 1186 32.01 -10.09 -34.17
CA VAL A 1186 32.02 -9.31 -35.41
C VAL A 1186 30.87 -8.32 -35.34
N GLU A 1187 31.19 -7.04 -35.39
CA GLU A 1187 30.25 -5.96 -35.11
C GLU A 1187 30.18 -5.00 -36.29
N ALA A 1188 28.99 -4.47 -36.60
CA ALA A 1188 28.87 -3.30 -37.47
C ALA A 1188 29.47 -2.07 -36.78
N LEU A 1189 29.68 -0.98 -37.54
CA LEU A 1189 30.11 0.31 -36.98
C LEU A 1189 29.22 0.73 -35.80
N VAL A 1190 29.86 1.20 -34.72
CA VAL A 1190 29.17 1.70 -33.53
C VAL A 1190 28.21 2.85 -33.88
N ASP A 1191 27.03 2.86 -33.25
CA ASP A 1191 26.07 3.98 -33.35
C ASP A 1191 26.25 5.00 -32.20
N ASP A 1192 25.46 6.08 -32.21
CA ASP A 1192 25.53 7.15 -31.20
C ASP A 1192 25.18 6.66 -29.78
N ASN A 1193 24.62 5.45 -29.63
CA ASN A 1193 24.29 4.82 -28.36
C ASN A 1193 25.37 3.86 -27.82
N GLU A 1194 26.52 3.78 -28.48
CA GLU A 1194 27.53 2.74 -28.22
C GLU A 1194 26.99 1.31 -28.42
N ASN A 1195 25.91 1.15 -29.21
CA ASN A 1195 25.38 -0.16 -29.57
C ASN A 1195 26.06 -0.69 -30.84
N TYR A 1196 26.05 -2.02 -30.96
CA TYR A 1196 26.61 -2.76 -32.08
C TYR A 1196 25.59 -3.74 -32.64
N ALA A 1197 25.35 -3.71 -33.97
CA ALA A 1197 24.71 -4.84 -34.63
C ALA A 1197 25.71 -5.99 -34.74
N LYS A 1198 25.50 -7.04 -33.95
CA LYS A 1198 26.40 -8.21 -33.92
C LYS A 1198 26.07 -9.19 -35.02
N TYR A 1199 27.09 -9.69 -35.70
CA TYR A 1199 26.95 -10.81 -36.63
C TYR A 1199 26.42 -12.03 -35.89
N VAL A 1200 25.37 -12.62 -36.44
CA VAL A 1200 24.85 -13.90 -36.00
C VAL A 1200 25.07 -14.89 -37.14
N PRO A 1201 25.86 -15.96 -36.93
CA PRO A 1201 26.09 -16.97 -37.95
C PRO A 1201 24.79 -17.58 -38.45
N SER A 1202 24.62 -17.66 -39.76
CA SER A 1202 23.50 -18.41 -40.33
C SER A 1202 23.67 -19.91 -40.06
N THR A 1203 22.60 -20.68 -40.26
CA THR A 1203 22.66 -22.16 -40.20
C THR A 1203 23.70 -22.71 -41.18
N ASP A 1204 23.86 -22.05 -42.34
CA ASP A 1204 24.85 -22.42 -43.33
C ASP A 1204 26.28 -22.11 -42.87
N ASP A 1205 26.51 -21.00 -42.17
CA ASP A 1205 27.84 -20.63 -41.66
C ASP A 1205 28.32 -21.53 -40.53
N SER A 1206 27.38 -22.00 -39.69
CA SER A 1206 27.69 -22.82 -38.51
C SER A 1206 27.82 -24.32 -38.81
N THR A 1207 27.30 -24.81 -39.94
CA THR A 1207 27.25 -26.26 -40.24
C THR A 1207 28.14 -26.71 -41.42
N LYS A 1208 28.60 -25.78 -42.27
CA LYS A 1208 29.33 -26.12 -43.50
C LYS A 1208 30.79 -25.67 -43.46
N THR A 1209 31.69 -26.55 -43.88
CA THR A 1209 33.05 -26.14 -44.31
C THR A 1209 32.99 -25.65 -45.75
N ARG A 1210 33.15 -24.34 -45.95
CA ARG A 1210 33.11 -23.71 -47.27
C ARG A 1210 34.46 -23.83 -47.96
N GLN A 1211 34.44 -24.13 -49.25
CA GLN A 1211 35.64 -24.29 -50.06
C GLN A 1211 35.89 -23.00 -50.83
N VAL A 1212 36.92 -22.23 -50.45
CA VAL A 1212 37.25 -20.94 -51.09
C VAL A 1212 38.42 -21.10 -52.06
N LYS A 1213 38.34 -20.40 -53.20
CA LYS A 1213 39.36 -20.48 -54.26
C LYS A 1213 40.61 -19.70 -53.86
N ILE A 1214 41.77 -20.27 -54.16
CA ILE A 1214 43.06 -19.58 -54.08
C ILE A 1214 43.29 -18.82 -55.39
N TYR A 1215 43.55 -17.51 -55.30
CA TYR A 1215 43.88 -16.62 -56.41
C TYR A 1215 45.33 -16.15 -56.38
#